data_AF-A0A9E1UG08-F1
#
_entry.id   AF-A0A9E1UG08-F1
#
_cell.length_a   1.000
_cell.length_b   1.000
_cell.length_c   1.000
_cell.angle_alpha   90.00
_cell.angle_beta   90.00
_cell.angle_gamma   90.00
#
_symmetry.space_group_name_H-M   'P 1'
#
loop_
_entity.id
_entity.type
_entity.pdbx_description
1 polymer ?
#
loop_
_entity_poly.entity_id
_entity_poly.type
_entity_poly.pdbx_seq_one_letter_code
_entity_poly.pdbx_strand_id
1 'polypeptide(L)'
;MKLYLKIASFVILASIVLLPSFVLSEDQFDASYIISDEEMQNWESMSRAGIQAFLDDYDSYLANFKTSDKDGVTRMTSDIIARSAKEHSINPKYLLVKLQKEQSLITTNKPTQKQLDGATGYGITDGCGWSCETYKNNKGFGKQVDSAAGIIRWYYENVKLQPWIKKANQTSIIDGQAVVPKNYATAFLYTYTPHIEGNKNFWTLWNRWFGQVYPDGTLVKNSSGSETYLIQDGKKKLIKSMSVLASRFDPKMIITAPMSELSNYEDSEEISFPNYSILKQGNKYYLLDYETLRPFASYNVVKNIGYNPDEIVTVSASDISNFKIGLTISIDTEISSATGRLLRIKENNSLYYLKDGVFNSISDEDMAHTNFPDISEEKVAVIELHKYKSGDSLKFRDGTIVGIKGFNKIYVIEKGKKRHIASEEVFNGFGYDWDNIVWTDVLTGTIHPTGQPIYLPSRLAIAMTNDNDSDQTKNTDDTTITIEENGKMYSISENDTKYVGKKFTTNVNTYLVADYATQEILSGKNIDVTRPLASFTKVMTAYRLMSEGLSPSQSSTYNPTEHKSAYHRFRIASGEKYRNSDLLKAMLVSSLNTPARILVDSVEEDEASFISSMNKQAKDWGLGETNFTDVYGYDLGNISTAREFLTLYSKAEKNKTVRENLGMKSYQYNELKDKDGKSSHHDNHSNKLVNKAGLNFNIISSKTGYLNEAGSGLIMLIERKTDNKKFVVITMGNPDYTNRFDEPERLSEWSIDNF
;
A
#
# COMPACT_ATOMS: atom_id res chain seq x y z
N MET A 1 42.19 -19.38 -56.10
CA MET A 1 42.92 -19.11 -54.83
C MET A 1 42.25 -17.93 -54.15
N LYS A 2 41.56 -18.17 -53.02
CA LYS A 2 40.93 -17.19 -52.08
C LYS A 2 39.78 -16.33 -52.65
N LEU A 3 38.69 -15.97 -51.94
CA LEU A 3 38.08 -16.35 -50.67
C LEU A 3 36.71 -15.63 -50.62
N TYR A 4 35.65 -16.37 -50.25
CA TYR A 4 34.34 -15.99 -49.67
C TYR A 4 33.83 -14.53 -49.65
N LEU A 5 32.55 -14.36 -50.03
CA LEU A 5 31.54 -13.79 -49.13
C LEU A 5 30.16 -14.43 -49.37
N LYS A 6 29.57 -14.98 -48.31
CA LYS A 6 28.26 -15.65 -48.27
C LYS A 6 27.14 -14.61 -48.34
N ILE A 7 26.16 -14.82 -49.22
CA ILE A 7 24.81 -14.26 -49.08
C ILE A 7 23.90 -15.44 -48.73
N ALA A 8 23.47 -15.51 -47.47
CA ALA A 8 22.43 -16.42 -47.02
C ALA A 8 21.10 -15.66 -47.03
N SER A 9 20.25 -15.97 -48.00
CA SER A 9 18.85 -15.53 -48.02
C SER A 9 18.07 -16.35 -47.00
N PHE A 10 17.68 -15.74 -45.88
CA PHE A 10 16.71 -16.31 -44.96
C PHE A 10 15.32 -15.81 -45.33
N VAL A 11 14.47 -16.72 -45.82
CA VAL A 11 13.03 -16.51 -45.98
C VAL A 11 12.42 -16.61 -44.58
N ILE A 12 12.01 -15.48 -44.00
CA ILE A 12 11.20 -15.45 -42.78
C ILE A 12 9.73 -15.55 -43.23
N LEU A 13 9.16 -16.73 -43.06
CA LEU A 13 7.73 -16.99 -43.19
C LEU A 13 7.04 -16.42 -41.93
N ALA A 14 6.50 -15.22 -42.02
CA ALA A 14 5.73 -14.60 -40.94
C ALA A 14 4.41 -15.37 -40.75
N SER A 15 4.35 -16.19 -39.71
CA SER A 15 3.11 -16.82 -39.24
C SER A 15 2.31 -15.75 -38.50
N ILE A 16 1.24 -15.24 -39.12
CA ILE A 16 0.27 -14.37 -38.45
C ILE A 16 -0.52 -15.23 -37.47
N VAL A 17 -0.08 -15.24 -36.20
CA VAL A 17 -0.91 -15.72 -35.09
C VAL A 17 -1.90 -14.62 -34.79
N LEU A 18 -3.13 -14.76 -35.30
CA LEU A 18 -4.29 -13.98 -34.87
C LEU A 18 -4.59 -14.35 -33.41
N LEU A 19 -4.00 -13.60 -32.48
CA LEU A 19 -4.46 -13.60 -31.09
C LEU A 19 -5.84 -12.92 -31.06
N PRO A 20 -6.88 -13.53 -30.46
CA PRO A 20 -8.13 -12.84 -30.24
C PRO A 20 -7.85 -11.62 -29.36
N SER A 21 -8.08 -10.43 -29.91
CA SER A 21 -8.04 -9.19 -29.16
C SER A 21 -9.25 -9.20 -28.22
N PHE A 22 -8.99 -9.35 -26.92
CA PHE A 22 -10.02 -9.13 -25.91
C PHE A 22 -10.39 -7.65 -25.94
N VAL A 23 -11.59 -7.35 -26.49
CA VAL A 23 -12.20 -6.03 -26.42
C VAL A 23 -12.80 -5.91 -25.02
N LEU A 24 -12.08 -5.23 -24.12
CA LEU A 24 -12.74 -4.54 -23.00
C LEU A 24 -13.72 -3.54 -23.65
N SER A 25 -14.97 -3.43 -23.17
CA SER A 25 -15.82 -2.36 -23.68
C SER A 25 -15.13 -1.04 -23.39
N GLU A 26 -14.76 -0.31 -24.44
CA GLU A 26 -14.23 1.04 -24.31
C GLU A 26 -15.29 1.87 -23.58
N ASP A 27 -14.98 2.31 -22.35
CA ASP A 27 -15.63 3.49 -21.79
C ASP A 27 -15.52 4.59 -22.86
N GLN A 28 -16.64 5.01 -23.43
CA GLN A 28 -16.62 6.04 -24.46
C GLN A 28 -16.24 7.37 -23.79
N PHE A 29 -15.15 7.97 -24.25
CA PHE A 29 -14.70 9.28 -23.77
C PHE A 29 -15.83 10.34 -23.86
N ASP A 30 -16.31 10.81 -22.70
CA ASP A 30 -17.27 11.90 -22.60
C ASP A 30 -16.54 13.25 -22.57
N ALA A 31 -16.53 13.95 -23.72
CA ALA A 31 -15.91 15.26 -23.83
C ALA A 31 -16.52 16.32 -22.89
N SER A 32 -17.75 16.12 -22.37
CA SER A 32 -18.41 17.02 -21.42
C SER A 32 -18.03 16.78 -19.95
N TYR A 33 -17.36 15.66 -19.65
CA TYR A 33 -16.97 15.26 -18.30
C TYR A 33 -15.64 14.48 -18.31
N ILE A 34 -14.54 15.17 -18.02
CA ILE A 34 -13.21 14.55 -18.02
C ILE A 34 -12.81 14.08 -16.61
N ILE A 35 -13.00 14.95 -15.62
CA ILE A 35 -12.67 14.74 -14.21
C ILE A 35 -13.58 15.66 -13.38
N SER A 36 -13.87 15.30 -12.12
CA SER A 36 -14.66 16.15 -11.21
C SER A 36 -13.83 17.28 -10.56
N ASP A 37 -14.53 18.30 -10.05
CA ASP A 37 -13.93 19.37 -9.24
C ASP A 37 -13.34 18.86 -7.92
N GLU A 38 -13.96 17.86 -7.33
CA GLU A 38 -13.49 17.19 -6.12
C GLU A 38 -12.20 16.43 -6.39
N GLU A 39 -12.16 15.63 -7.47
CA GLU A 39 -10.94 14.93 -7.85
C GLU A 39 -9.81 15.89 -8.20
N MET A 40 -10.07 16.98 -8.92
CA MET A 40 -9.03 17.95 -9.30
C MET A 40 -8.40 18.65 -8.09
N GLN A 41 -9.18 18.93 -7.04
CA GLN A 41 -8.73 19.69 -5.87
C GLN A 41 -8.27 18.81 -4.70
N ASN A 42 -8.44 17.49 -4.79
CA ASN A 42 -8.02 16.57 -3.73
C ASN A 42 -6.50 16.35 -3.73
N TRP A 43 -5.77 17.27 -3.11
CA TRP A 43 -4.32 17.20 -2.94
C TRP A 43 -3.88 16.03 -2.04
N GLU A 44 -4.74 15.56 -1.14
CA GLU A 44 -4.47 14.43 -0.24
C GLU A 44 -4.58 13.06 -0.94
N SER A 45 -5.13 13.01 -2.15
CA SER A 45 -5.43 11.76 -2.87
C SER A 45 -4.21 10.90 -3.24
N MET A 46 -2.99 11.40 -3.05
CA MET A 46 -1.76 10.61 -3.12
C MET A 46 -0.68 11.26 -2.24
N SER A 47 -0.26 10.56 -1.20
CA SER A 47 0.85 11.01 -0.36
C SER A 47 2.17 11.09 -1.14
N ARG A 48 3.17 11.78 -0.57
CA ARG A 48 4.53 11.82 -1.12
C ARG A 48 5.12 10.42 -1.36
N ALA A 49 4.92 9.50 -0.42
CA ALA A 49 5.32 8.11 -0.55
C ALA A 49 4.55 7.39 -1.66
N GLY A 50 3.25 7.69 -1.82
CA GLY A 50 2.44 7.19 -2.93
C GLY A 50 2.96 7.67 -4.30
N ILE A 51 3.37 8.94 -4.40
CA ILE A 51 3.99 9.50 -5.62
C ILE A 51 5.32 8.81 -5.89
N GLN A 52 6.16 8.64 -4.88
CA GLN A 52 7.45 7.97 -5.03
C GLN A 52 7.28 6.52 -5.49
N ALA A 53 6.39 5.76 -4.84
CA ALA A 53 6.07 4.38 -5.21
C ALA A 53 5.55 4.30 -6.65
N PHE A 54 4.68 5.24 -7.05
CA PHE A 54 4.19 5.32 -8.43
C PHE A 54 5.35 5.52 -9.43
N LEU A 55 6.29 6.41 -9.14
CA LEU A 55 7.45 6.63 -10.01
C LEU A 55 8.38 5.41 -10.05
N ASP A 56 8.62 4.75 -8.91
CA ASP A 56 9.41 3.52 -8.82
C ASP A 56 8.78 2.36 -9.60
N ASP A 57 7.45 2.20 -9.53
CA ASP A 57 6.72 1.14 -10.23
C ASP A 57 6.77 1.28 -11.77
N TYR A 58 6.92 2.51 -12.27
CA TYR A 58 7.10 2.79 -13.70
C TYR A 58 8.56 2.76 -14.16
N ASP A 59 9.51 2.42 -13.27
CA ASP A 59 10.96 2.55 -13.52
C ASP A 59 11.31 3.94 -14.08
N SER A 60 10.62 4.96 -13.55
CA SER A 60 10.73 6.33 -14.05
C SER A 60 12.09 6.91 -13.71
N TYR A 61 12.69 7.65 -14.65
CA TYR A 61 13.86 8.47 -14.34
C TYR A 61 13.58 9.42 -13.16
N LEU A 62 12.35 9.94 -13.06
CA LEU A 62 11.95 10.86 -12.01
C LEU A 62 12.05 10.24 -10.61
N ALA A 63 11.85 8.93 -10.47
CA ALA A 63 11.86 8.21 -9.20
C ALA A 63 13.18 8.40 -8.42
N ASN A 64 14.26 8.72 -9.13
CA ASN A 64 15.59 8.92 -8.57
C ASN A 64 16.15 10.32 -8.82
N PHE A 65 15.38 11.18 -9.47
CA PHE A 65 15.82 12.48 -9.93
C PHE A 65 15.66 13.54 -8.84
N LYS A 66 16.72 14.31 -8.62
CA LYS A 66 16.78 15.48 -7.74
C LYS A 66 16.94 16.72 -8.58
N THR A 67 16.21 17.77 -8.24
CA THR A 67 16.25 19.05 -8.97
C THR A 67 15.73 20.17 -8.10
N SER A 68 15.99 21.42 -8.47
CA SER A 68 15.47 22.58 -7.75
C SER A 68 13.95 22.66 -7.87
N ASP A 69 13.28 22.92 -6.75
CA ASP A 69 11.88 23.35 -6.68
C ASP A 69 11.70 24.80 -7.16
N LYS A 70 10.48 25.36 -7.05
CA LYS A 70 10.21 26.75 -7.45
C LYS A 70 11.03 27.79 -6.69
N ASP A 71 11.42 27.47 -5.46
CA ASP A 71 12.16 28.32 -4.52
C ASP A 71 13.68 28.10 -4.63
N GLY A 72 14.12 27.21 -5.53
CA GLY A 72 15.53 26.91 -5.80
C GLY A 72 16.10 25.80 -4.93
N VAL A 73 15.32 25.23 -4.00
CA VAL A 73 15.77 24.19 -3.07
C VAL A 73 15.83 22.86 -3.82
N THR A 74 16.98 22.17 -3.76
CA THR A 74 17.10 20.85 -4.39
C THR A 74 16.27 19.85 -3.60
N ARG A 75 15.38 19.16 -4.31
CA ARG A 75 14.43 18.20 -3.77
C ARG A 75 14.25 17.07 -4.76
N MET A 76 13.63 16.03 -4.27
CA MET A 76 13.20 14.94 -5.13
C MET A 76 11.92 15.27 -5.84
N THR A 77 11.76 14.69 -7.03
CA THR A 77 10.56 14.93 -7.83
C THR A 77 9.27 14.56 -7.08
N SER A 78 9.27 13.50 -6.27
CA SER A 78 8.12 13.11 -5.45
C SER A 78 7.77 14.15 -4.38
N ASP A 79 8.77 14.76 -3.74
CA ASP A 79 8.61 15.89 -2.81
C ASP A 79 8.08 17.14 -3.53
N ILE A 80 8.70 17.51 -4.65
CA ILE A 80 8.28 18.67 -5.47
C ILE A 80 6.81 18.54 -5.88
N ILE A 81 6.40 17.36 -6.37
CA ILE A 81 5.01 17.11 -6.77
C ILE A 81 4.08 17.19 -5.56
N ALA A 82 4.43 16.56 -4.43
CA ALA A 82 3.59 16.58 -3.22
C ALA A 82 3.42 17.98 -2.65
N ARG A 83 4.49 18.77 -2.58
CA ARG A 83 4.48 20.13 -2.05
C ARG A 83 3.68 21.07 -2.93
N SER A 84 3.93 21.07 -4.25
CA SER A 84 3.15 21.90 -5.18
C SER A 84 1.67 21.50 -5.21
N ALA A 85 1.37 20.20 -5.12
CA ALA A 85 -0.01 19.72 -4.97
C ALA A 85 -0.68 20.28 -3.71
N LYS A 86 -0.02 20.16 -2.54
CA LYS A 86 -0.53 20.68 -1.26
C LYS A 86 -0.69 22.20 -1.26
N GLU A 87 0.35 22.94 -1.67
CA GLU A 87 0.40 24.41 -1.69
C GLU A 87 -0.74 24.99 -2.53
N HIS A 88 -1.00 24.40 -3.69
CA HIS A 88 -2.07 24.86 -4.59
C HIS A 88 -3.40 24.12 -4.37
N SER A 89 -3.48 23.21 -3.40
CA SER A 89 -4.65 22.35 -3.19
C SER A 89 -5.13 21.69 -4.49
N ILE A 90 -4.19 21.10 -5.26
CA ILE A 90 -4.44 20.41 -6.53
C ILE A 90 -4.00 18.95 -6.41
N ASN A 91 -4.71 18.06 -7.09
CA ASN A 91 -4.44 16.65 -7.06
C ASN A 91 -3.04 16.28 -7.61
N PRO A 92 -2.18 15.58 -6.85
CA PRO A 92 -0.86 15.14 -7.31
C PRO A 92 -0.92 14.19 -8.52
N LYS A 93 -1.98 13.39 -8.65
CA LYS A 93 -2.23 12.51 -9.81
C LYS A 93 -2.43 13.30 -11.09
N TYR A 94 -3.04 14.49 -11.02
CA TYR A 94 -3.16 15.38 -12.17
C TYR A 94 -1.77 15.80 -12.68
N LEU A 95 -0.86 16.13 -11.77
CA LEU A 95 0.52 16.49 -12.10
C LEU A 95 1.27 15.31 -12.73
N LEU A 96 1.08 14.09 -12.23
CA LEU A 96 1.65 12.86 -12.82
C LEU A 96 1.13 12.63 -14.25
N VAL A 97 -0.18 12.78 -14.50
CA VAL A 97 -0.74 12.70 -15.85
C VAL A 97 -0.17 13.77 -16.75
N LYS A 98 -0.03 15.02 -16.26
CA LYS A 98 0.57 16.13 -17.01
C LYS A 98 2.02 15.83 -17.42
N LEU A 99 2.85 15.39 -16.49
CA LEU A 99 4.25 15.02 -16.75
C LEU A 99 4.38 13.98 -17.87
N GLN A 100 3.46 13.01 -17.91
CA GLN A 100 3.42 12.02 -18.97
C GLN A 100 2.87 12.53 -20.29
N LYS A 101 1.70 13.17 -20.24
CA LYS A 101 1.02 13.66 -21.44
C LYS A 101 1.90 14.64 -22.21
N GLU A 102 2.60 15.50 -21.49
CA GLU A 102 3.32 16.64 -22.08
C GLU A 102 4.74 16.26 -22.52
N GLN A 103 5.46 15.47 -21.71
CA GLN A 103 6.87 15.16 -21.98
C GLN A 103 7.24 13.68 -21.80
N SER A 104 6.26 12.79 -21.61
CA SER A 104 6.46 11.34 -21.38
C SER A 104 7.38 11.01 -20.20
N LEU A 105 7.39 11.88 -19.18
CA LEU A 105 8.36 11.82 -18.10
C LEU A 105 8.12 10.69 -17.10
N ILE A 106 6.92 10.12 -17.04
CA ILE A 106 6.63 8.99 -16.13
C ILE A 106 7.27 7.71 -16.70
N THR A 107 7.10 7.44 -17.99
CA THR A 107 7.56 6.18 -18.60
C THR A 107 8.96 6.22 -19.21
N THR A 108 9.62 7.39 -19.28
CA THR A 108 10.97 7.52 -19.84
C THR A 108 12.03 7.29 -18.77
N ASN A 109 13.06 6.50 -19.10
CA ASN A 109 14.21 6.28 -18.24
C ASN A 109 15.42 7.18 -18.57
N LYS A 110 15.36 7.95 -19.68
CA LYS A 110 16.42 8.86 -20.14
C LYS A 110 15.84 10.15 -20.75
N PRO A 111 15.21 11.03 -19.95
CA PRO A 111 14.67 12.28 -20.45
C PRO A 111 15.79 13.24 -20.85
N THR A 112 15.53 14.04 -21.89
CA THR A 112 16.39 15.17 -22.24
C THR A 112 16.22 16.33 -21.27
N GLN A 113 17.23 17.20 -21.14
CA GLN A 113 17.09 18.40 -20.31
C GLN A 113 15.92 19.28 -20.78
N LYS A 114 15.65 19.34 -22.09
CA LYS A 114 14.51 20.06 -22.64
C LYS A 114 13.16 19.51 -22.12
N GLN A 115 13.02 18.19 -22.00
CA GLN A 115 11.83 17.58 -21.41
C GLN A 115 11.68 17.96 -19.94
N LEU A 116 12.77 17.97 -19.17
CA LEU A 116 12.75 18.37 -17.76
C LEU A 116 12.46 19.87 -17.59
N ASP A 117 12.99 20.70 -18.49
CA ASP A 117 12.82 22.15 -18.48
C ASP A 117 11.39 22.58 -18.80
N GLY A 118 10.66 21.80 -19.61
CA GLY A 118 9.26 21.99 -19.99
C GLY A 118 8.34 20.88 -19.49
N ALA A 119 8.62 20.32 -18.32
CA ALA A 119 8.05 19.07 -17.82
C ALA A 119 6.52 18.92 -17.91
N THR A 120 5.78 20.01 -17.72
CA THR A 120 4.31 20.04 -17.74
C THR A 120 3.73 20.82 -18.91
N GLY A 121 4.61 21.28 -19.82
CA GLY A 121 4.26 22.16 -20.93
C GLY A 121 3.83 23.57 -20.51
N TYR A 122 4.05 23.97 -19.26
CA TYR A 122 3.58 25.26 -18.77
C TYR A 122 4.31 26.42 -19.46
N GLY A 123 3.53 27.36 -20.00
CA GLY A 123 4.02 28.53 -20.72
C GLY A 123 4.46 28.25 -22.16
N ILE A 124 4.25 27.05 -22.69
CA ILE A 124 4.52 26.68 -24.09
C ILE A 124 3.20 26.73 -24.85
N THR A 125 3.03 27.73 -25.73
CA THR A 125 1.80 27.93 -26.52
C THR A 125 2.07 27.74 -28.00
N ASP A 126 1.03 27.53 -28.81
CA ASP A 126 1.17 27.31 -30.26
C ASP A 126 1.81 28.50 -31.00
N GLY A 127 1.70 29.71 -30.44
CA GLY A 127 2.24 30.93 -31.06
C GLY A 127 3.76 31.08 -30.92
N CYS A 128 4.32 30.82 -29.73
CA CYS A 128 5.76 31.04 -29.46
C CYS A 128 6.52 29.79 -29.01
N GLY A 129 5.83 28.69 -28.74
CA GLY A 129 6.41 27.41 -28.32
C GLY A 129 7.45 27.56 -27.21
N TRP A 130 8.62 26.96 -27.42
CA TRP A 130 9.74 26.98 -26.46
C TRP A 130 10.46 28.35 -26.35
N SER A 131 10.01 29.36 -27.09
CA SER A 131 10.57 30.72 -27.04
C SER A 131 9.73 31.69 -26.22
N CYS A 132 8.53 31.27 -25.76
CA CYS A 132 7.64 32.07 -24.94
C CYS A 132 8.32 32.56 -23.66
N GLU A 133 8.08 33.82 -23.30
CA GLU A 133 8.65 34.41 -22.08
C GLU A 133 8.11 33.72 -20.83
N THR A 134 6.83 33.34 -20.83
CA THR A 134 6.23 32.55 -19.76
C THR A 134 6.97 31.23 -19.55
N TYR A 135 7.31 30.51 -20.63
CA TYR A 135 8.14 29.29 -20.53
C TYR A 135 9.53 29.61 -19.98
N LYS A 136 10.22 30.62 -20.51
CA LYS A 136 11.58 30.99 -20.05
C LYS A 136 11.62 31.31 -18.55
N ASN A 137 10.62 32.02 -18.05
CA ASN A 137 10.51 32.37 -16.63
C ASN A 137 10.19 31.17 -15.72
N ASN A 138 9.53 30.15 -16.28
CA ASN A 138 9.11 28.94 -15.58
C ASN A 138 9.92 27.71 -16.00
N LYS A 139 11.13 27.92 -16.54
CA LYS A 139 12.00 26.86 -17.02
C LYS A 139 12.53 26.03 -15.85
N GLY A 140 12.43 24.71 -15.95
CA GLY A 140 12.94 23.75 -14.96
C GLY A 140 11.83 22.96 -14.28
N PHE A 141 12.10 21.70 -13.95
CA PHE A 141 11.11 20.75 -13.45
C PHE A 141 10.27 21.30 -12.27
N GLY A 142 10.92 21.84 -11.24
CA GLY A 142 10.23 22.40 -10.07
C GLY A 142 9.24 23.51 -10.41
N LYS A 143 9.69 24.49 -11.19
CA LYS A 143 8.84 25.60 -11.64
C LYS A 143 7.72 25.14 -12.58
N GLN A 144 7.97 24.15 -13.43
CA GLN A 144 6.95 23.58 -14.31
C GLN A 144 5.86 22.85 -13.53
N VAL A 145 6.23 22.05 -12.54
CA VAL A 145 5.28 21.33 -11.68
C VAL A 145 4.46 22.31 -10.84
N ASP A 146 5.12 23.28 -10.22
CA ASP A 146 4.46 24.29 -9.41
C ASP A 146 3.47 25.13 -10.23
N SER A 147 3.93 25.68 -11.36
CA SER A 147 3.07 26.50 -12.21
C SER A 147 1.92 25.72 -12.84
N ALA A 148 2.08 24.42 -13.09
CA ALA A 148 0.97 23.57 -13.55
C ALA A 148 -0.10 23.33 -12.48
N ALA A 149 0.28 23.24 -11.20
CA ALA A 149 -0.67 23.21 -10.10
C ALA A 149 -1.31 24.59 -9.90
N GLY A 150 -0.47 25.63 -9.80
CA GLY A 150 -0.89 27.01 -9.54
C GLY A 150 -1.83 27.59 -10.58
N ILE A 151 -1.68 27.27 -11.86
CA ILE A 151 -2.60 27.78 -12.89
C ILE A 151 -4.03 27.24 -12.73
N ILE A 152 -4.18 25.97 -12.32
CA ILE A 152 -5.50 25.39 -12.07
C ILE A 152 -6.13 26.02 -10.83
N ARG A 153 -5.37 26.18 -9.74
CA ARG A 153 -5.83 26.91 -8.54
C ARG A 153 -6.24 28.35 -8.88
N TRP A 154 -5.43 29.04 -9.66
CA TRP A 154 -5.71 30.39 -10.12
C TRP A 154 -7.00 30.46 -10.95
N TYR A 155 -7.30 29.47 -11.80
CA TYR A 155 -8.58 29.41 -12.51
C TYR A 155 -9.77 29.28 -11.56
N TYR A 156 -9.70 28.44 -10.52
CA TYR A 156 -10.76 28.35 -9.51
C TYR A 156 -11.02 29.71 -8.85
N GLU A 157 -9.97 30.44 -8.51
CA GLU A 157 -10.05 31.74 -7.84
C GLU A 157 -10.53 32.87 -8.76
N ASN A 158 -10.24 32.77 -10.07
CA ASN A 158 -10.41 33.88 -11.01
C ASN A 158 -11.51 33.67 -12.06
N VAL A 159 -12.14 32.50 -12.14
CA VAL A 159 -13.19 32.19 -13.15
C VAL A 159 -14.37 33.17 -13.14
N LYS A 160 -14.65 33.82 -12.00
CA LYS A 160 -15.69 34.84 -11.89
C LYS A 160 -15.24 36.20 -12.44
N LEU A 161 -13.95 36.49 -12.39
CA LEU A 161 -13.35 37.78 -12.74
C LEU A 161 -12.86 37.82 -14.18
N GLN A 162 -12.46 36.68 -14.73
CA GLN A 162 -11.80 36.59 -16.04
C GLN A 162 -12.74 35.95 -17.07
N PRO A 163 -13.22 36.71 -18.07
CA PRO A 163 -14.26 36.24 -18.99
C PRO A 163 -13.77 35.20 -20.00
N TRP A 164 -12.46 35.08 -20.20
CA TRP A 164 -11.85 34.13 -21.13
C TRP A 164 -11.69 32.73 -20.55
N ILE A 165 -11.78 32.57 -19.22
CA ILE A 165 -11.76 31.26 -18.56
C ILE A 165 -13.10 30.56 -18.88
N LYS A 166 -13.03 29.33 -19.40
CA LYS A 166 -14.24 28.56 -19.71
C LYS A 166 -14.95 28.16 -18.42
N LYS A 167 -16.27 28.03 -18.47
CA LYS A 167 -17.13 27.81 -17.30
C LYS A 167 -17.90 26.50 -17.38
N ALA A 168 -18.24 25.96 -16.22
CA ALA A 168 -19.20 24.88 -16.11
C ALA A 168 -20.56 25.30 -16.67
N ASN A 169 -21.26 24.36 -17.31
CA ASN A 169 -22.60 24.49 -17.88
C ASN A 169 -22.75 25.60 -18.93
N GLN A 170 -21.65 26.01 -19.56
CA GLN A 170 -21.63 26.99 -20.64
C GLN A 170 -21.01 26.39 -21.91
N THR A 171 -21.69 26.57 -23.05
CA THR A 171 -21.19 26.10 -24.34
C THR A 171 -19.86 26.77 -24.70
N SER A 172 -18.86 25.95 -25.00
CA SER A 172 -17.57 26.36 -25.54
C SER A 172 -17.33 25.67 -26.87
N ILE A 173 -16.76 26.39 -27.84
CA ILE A 173 -16.35 25.79 -29.13
C ILE A 173 -14.92 25.27 -28.97
N ILE A 174 -14.74 23.96 -29.06
CA ILE A 174 -13.44 23.25 -28.97
C ILE A 174 -13.27 22.46 -30.27
N ASP A 175 -12.17 22.69 -31.00
CA ASP A 175 -11.92 22.05 -32.31
C ASP A 175 -13.13 22.11 -33.28
N GLY A 176 -13.87 23.22 -33.26
CA GLY A 176 -15.07 23.42 -34.10
C GLY A 176 -16.34 22.70 -33.61
N GLN A 177 -16.28 21.98 -32.49
CA GLN A 177 -17.42 21.29 -31.88
C GLN A 177 -17.92 22.01 -30.63
N ALA A 178 -19.24 22.00 -30.42
CA ALA A 178 -19.86 22.55 -29.23
C ALA A 178 -19.73 21.55 -28.07
N VAL A 179 -18.98 21.92 -27.03
CA VAL A 179 -18.83 21.15 -25.79
C VAL A 179 -19.42 21.96 -24.64
N VAL A 180 -20.19 21.30 -23.76
CA VAL A 180 -20.73 21.91 -22.54
C VAL A 180 -20.09 21.21 -21.34
N PRO A 181 -19.02 21.75 -20.76
CA PRO A 181 -18.37 21.14 -19.59
C PRO A 181 -19.35 21.07 -18.41
N LYS A 182 -19.52 19.89 -17.80
CA LYS A 182 -20.46 19.70 -16.66
C LYS A 182 -19.96 20.32 -15.35
N ASN A 183 -18.64 20.55 -15.21
CA ASN A 183 -18.00 21.04 -14.00
C ASN A 183 -16.81 21.97 -14.32
N TYR A 184 -16.24 22.65 -13.30
CA TYR A 184 -15.17 23.63 -13.53
C TYR A 184 -13.85 22.96 -13.92
N ALA A 185 -13.49 21.83 -13.33
CA ALA A 185 -12.27 21.09 -13.65
C ALA A 185 -12.20 20.73 -15.13
N THR A 186 -13.28 20.20 -15.70
CA THR A 186 -13.40 19.89 -17.13
C THR A 186 -13.29 21.18 -17.96
N ALA A 187 -13.94 22.27 -17.54
CA ALA A 187 -13.83 23.56 -18.23
C ALA A 187 -12.39 24.13 -18.19
N PHE A 188 -11.67 23.95 -17.08
CA PHE A 188 -10.30 24.41 -16.89
C PHE A 188 -9.30 23.59 -17.71
N LEU A 189 -9.51 22.29 -17.84
CA LEU A 189 -8.75 21.46 -18.77
C LEU A 189 -8.89 21.96 -20.22
N TYR A 190 -10.09 22.36 -20.66
CA TYR A 190 -10.28 23.01 -21.97
C TYR A 190 -9.83 24.47 -22.03
N THR A 191 -9.70 25.14 -20.89
CA THR A 191 -9.09 26.48 -20.82
C THR A 191 -7.60 26.37 -21.06
N TYR A 192 -6.96 25.37 -20.46
CA TYR A 192 -5.52 25.11 -20.58
C TYR A 192 -5.16 24.44 -21.93
N THR A 193 -5.86 23.38 -22.31
CA THR A 193 -5.67 22.65 -23.58
C THR A 193 -6.98 22.73 -24.37
N PRO A 194 -7.12 23.67 -25.32
CA PRO A 194 -8.35 23.87 -26.08
C PRO A 194 -8.52 22.83 -27.22
N HIS A 195 -8.22 21.56 -26.94
CA HIS A 195 -8.31 20.45 -27.90
C HIS A 195 -9.00 19.23 -27.29
N ILE A 196 -9.93 18.62 -28.03
CA ILE A 196 -10.66 17.41 -27.61
C ILE A 196 -9.68 16.25 -27.49
N GLU A 197 -8.82 16.02 -28.49
CA GLU A 197 -7.89 14.88 -28.50
C GLU A 197 -6.85 14.98 -27.37
N GLY A 198 -6.36 16.19 -27.09
CA GLY A 198 -5.44 16.43 -25.96
C GLY A 198 -6.08 16.09 -24.61
N ASN A 199 -7.39 16.33 -24.46
CA ASN A 199 -8.14 15.98 -23.27
C ASN A 199 -8.54 14.51 -23.22
N LYS A 200 -8.81 13.88 -24.37
CA LYS A 200 -8.98 12.42 -24.48
C LYS A 200 -7.72 11.67 -24.03
N ASN A 201 -6.54 12.17 -24.40
CA ASN A 201 -5.27 11.59 -23.93
C ASN A 201 -5.11 11.74 -22.41
N PHE A 202 -5.43 12.91 -21.84
CA PHE A 202 -5.46 13.11 -20.39
C PHE A 202 -6.40 12.10 -19.72
N TRP A 203 -7.65 12.01 -20.17
CA TRP A 203 -8.66 11.10 -19.63
C TRP A 203 -8.21 9.63 -19.73
N THR A 204 -7.62 9.24 -20.85
CA THR A 204 -7.10 7.87 -21.05
C THR A 204 -5.98 7.55 -20.06
N LEU A 205 -5.04 8.46 -19.84
CA LEU A 205 -3.96 8.29 -18.88
C LEU A 205 -4.48 8.29 -17.44
N TRP A 206 -5.38 9.22 -17.11
CA TRP A 206 -6.03 9.29 -15.82
C TRP A 206 -6.75 7.99 -15.51
N ASN A 207 -7.56 7.47 -16.43
CA ASN A 207 -8.30 6.23 -16.20
C ASN A 207 -7.38 5.00 -16.18
N ARG A 208 -6.37 4.95 -17.05
CA ARG A 208 -5.40 3.85 -17.04
C ARG A 208 -4.68 3.72 -15.70
N TRP A 209 -4.38 4.84 -15.06
CA TRP A 209 -3.56 4.86 -13.83
C TRP A 209 -4.38 4.93 -12.56
N PHE A 210 -5.52 5.62 -12.61
CA PHE A 210 -6.31 6.01 -11.45
C PHE A 210 -7.81 5.71 -11.62
N GLY A 211 -8.24 5.35 -12.83
CA GLY A 211 -9.58 4.85 -13.13
C GLY A 211 -9.62 3.35 -12.97
N GLN A 212 -9.57 2.90 -11.72
CA GLN A 212 -9.90 1.53 -11.41
C GLN A 212 -10.72 1.49 -10.14
N VAL A 213 -12.00 1.21 -10.31
CA VAL A 213 -12.90 0.88 -9.21
C VAL A 213 -12.78 -0.63 -9.01
N TYR A 214 -12.84 -1.08 -7.75
CA TYR A 214 -12.71 -2.47 -7.22
C TYR A 214 -12.26 -3.59 -8.19
N PRO A 215 -11.17 -4.31 -7.87
CA PRO A 215 -10.71 -5.47 -8.64
C PRO A 215 -11.80 -6.51 -8.92
N ASP A 216 -11.74 -7.18 -10.08
CA ASP A 216 -12.61 -8.32 -10.36
C ASP A 216 -12.56 -9.36 -9.22
N GLY A 217 -13.74 -9.88 -8.87
CA GLY A 217 -13.93 -10.76 -7.72
C GLY A 217 -14.26 -10.03 -6.42
N THR A 218 -14.22 -8.69 -6.40
CA THR A 218 -14.59 -7.92 -5.21
C THR A 218 -16.09 -8.04 -4.92
N LEU A 219 -16.43 -8.42 -3.70
CA LEU A 219 -17.80 -8.37 -3.18
C LEU A 219 -18.01 -7.04 -2.49
N VAL A 220 -19.04 -6.31 -2.89
CA VAL A 220 -19.26 -4.96 -2.40
C VAL A 220 -20.72 -4.74 -2.04
N LYS A 221 -20.96 -4.10 -0.90
CA LYS A 221 -22.29 -3.63 -0.49
C LYS A 221 -22.33 -2.10 -0.44
N ASN A 222 -23.50 -1.54 -0.71
CA ASN A 222 -23.73 -0.12 -0.49
C ASN A 222 -23.76 0.18 1.03
N SER A 223 -23.04 1.21 1.46
CA SER A 223 -23.07 1.77 2.83
C SER A 223 -24.48 1.96 3.44
N SER A 224 -25.49 2.23 2.61
CA SER A 224 -26.88 2.49 3.04
C SER A 224 -27.88 1.39 2.66
N GLY A 225 -27.43 0.33 1.98
CA GLY A 225 -28.30 -0.69 1.39
C GLY A 225 -27.99 -2.11 1.91
N SER A 226 -28.94 -3.03 1.70
CA SER A 226 -28.76 -4.45 2.00
C SER A 226 -28.26 -5.29 0.81
N GLU A 227 -28.20 -4.68 -0.37
CA GLU A 227 -27.82 -5.36 -1.61
C GLU A 227 -26.29 -5.56 -1.69
N THR A 228 -25.89 -6.75 -2.10
CA THR A 228 -24.49 -7.11 -2.34
C THR A 228 -24.28 -7.35 -3.83
N TYR A 229 -23.17 -6.85 -4.34
CA TYR A 229 -22.80 -6.94 -5.74
C TYR A 229 -21.45 -7.64 -5.87
N LEU A 230 -21.28 -8.44 -6.93
CA LEU A 230 -19.98 -8.89 -7.40
C LEU A 230 -19.48 -7.95 -8.49
N ILE A 231 -18.27 -7.43 -8.34
CA ILE A 231 -17.59 -6.71 -9.41
C ILE A 231 -16.86 -7.70 -10.32
N GLN A 232 -17.17 -7.66 -11.61
CA GLN A 232 -16.56 -8.55 -12.59
C GLN A 232 -16.65 -7.92 -13.99
N ASP A 233 -15.54 -7.93 -14.72
CA ASP A 233 -15.42 -7.42 -16.09
C ASP A 233 -15.95 -5.99 -16.25
N GLY A 234 -15.67 -5.12 -15.26
CA GLY A 234 -16.09 -3.73 -15.27
C GLY A 234 -17.59 -3.53 -15.06
N LYS A 235 -18.33 -4.57 -14.63
CA LYS A 235 -19.76 -4.51 -14.34
C LYS A 235 -20.03 -4.94 -12.91
N LYS A 236 -21.19 -4.55 -12.39
CA LYS A 236 -21.70 -5.06 -11.11
C LYS A 236 -22.81 -6.07 -11.36
N LYS A 237 -22.71 -7.23 -10.72
CA LYS A 237 -23.74 -8.28 -10.74
C LYS A 237 -24.42 -8.32 -9.39
N LEU A 238 -25.73 -8.05 -9.35
CA LEU A 238 -26.50 -8.16 -8.12
C LEU A 238 -26.50 -9.61 -7.63
N ILE A 239 -26.20 -9.82 -6.35
CA ILE A 239 -26.33 -11.12 -5.69
C ILE A 239 -27.70 -11.15 -4.99
N LYS A 240 -28.60 -11.96 -5.54
CA LYS A 240 -30.03 -11.90 -5.24
C LYS A 240 -30.40 -12.15 -3.78
N SER A 241 -29.61 -12.95 -3.07
CA SER A 241 -29.86 -13.26 -1.67
C SER A 241 -28.62 -13.78 -0.93
N MET A 242 -28.71 -13.82 0.40
CA MET A 242 -27.65 -14.34 1.27
C MET A 242 -27.35 -15.82 1.02
N SER A 243 -28.34 -16.64 0.64
CA SER A 243 -28.11 -18.06 0.33
C SER A 243 -27.32 -18.22 -0.97
N VAL A 244 -27.59 -17.37 -1.97
CA VAL A 244 -26.80 -17.31 -3.21
C VAL A 244 -25.35 -16.91 -2.90
N LEU A 245 -25.18 -15.85 -2.10
CA LEU A 245 -23.87 -15.37 -1.66
C LEU A 245 -23.07 -16.46 -0.95
N ALA A 246 -23.62 -17.04 0.14
CA ALA A 246 -22.93 -18.02 0.97
C ALA A 246 -22.61 -19.33 0.24
N SER A 247 -23.39 -19.70 -0.78
CA SER A 247 -23.09 -20.89 -1.60
C SER A 247 -21.93 -20.71 -2.59
N ARG A 248 -21.48 -19.46 -2.83
CA ARG A 248 -20.53 -19.11 -3.89
C ARG A 248 -19.29 -18.39 -3.39
N PHE A 249 -19.40 -17.62 -2.31
CA PHE A 249 -18.35 -16.75 -1.81
C PHE A 249 -18.34 -16.70 -0.28
N ASP A 250 -17.22 -16.27 0.30
CA ASP A 250 -17.12 -15.98 1.73
C ASP A 250 -17.71 -14.60 2.04
N PRO A 251 -18.80 -14.50 2.83
CA PRO A 251 -19.39 -13.22 3.24
C PRO A 251 -18.44 -12.27 3.97
N LYS A 252 -17.37 -12.78 4.60
CA LYS A 252 -16.36 -11.95 5.26
C LYS A 252 -15.59 -11.07 4.29
N MET A 253 -15.53 -11.45 3.01
CA MET A 253 -14.85 -10.71 1.96
C MET A 253 -15.64 -9.49 1.46
N ILE A 254 -16.86 -9.26 1.97
CA ILE A 254 -17.68 -8.12 1.57
C ILE A 254 -17.11 -6.83 2.13
N ILE A 255 -16.73 -5.94 1.22
CA ILE A 255 -16.35 -4.58 1.55
C ILE A 255 -17.54 -3.63 1.42
N THR A 256 -17.45 -2.44 2.00
CA THR A 256 -18.49 -1.40 1.91
C THR A 256 -18.03 -0.28 0.99
N ALA A 257 -18.88 0.12 0.05
CA ALA A 257 -18.63 1.24 -0.84
C ALA A 257 -19.77 2.28 -0.82
N PRO A 258 -19.46 3.56 -1.09
CA PRO A 258 -20.48 4.57 -1.38
C PRO A 258 -21.28 4.22 -2.65
N MET A 259 -22.55 4.61 -2.70
CA MET A 259 -23.41 4.37 -3.88
C MET A 259 -22.88 5.08 -5.13
N SER A 260 -22.21 6.23 -4.98
CA SER A 260 -21.55 6.97 -6.07
C SER A 260 -20.43 6.17 -6.76
N GLU A 261 -19.80 5.24 -6.05
CA GLU A 261 -18.81 4.32 -6.64
C GLU A 261 -19.51 3.18 -7.36
N LEU A 262 -20.55 2.61 -6.75
CA LEU A 262 -21.33 1.53 -7.36
C LEU A 262 -22.09 1.99 -8.60
N SER A 263 -22.44 3.27 -8.72
CA SER A 263 -23.07 3.82 -9.92
C SER A 263 -22.14 3.92 -11.12
N ASN A 264 -20.82 3.79 -10.94
CA ASN A 264 -19.86 3.79 -12.05
C ASN A 264 -19.85 2.46 -12.81
N TYR A 265 -20.41 1.40 -12.22
CA TYR A 265 -20.52 0.10 -12.88
C TYR A 265 -21.89 -0.03 -13.53
N GLU A 266 -21.87 -0.43 -14.80
CA GLU A 266 -23.08 -0.91 -15.46
C GLU A 266 -23.61 -2.15 -14.74
N ASP A 267 -24.94 -2.22 -14.63
CA ASP A 267 -25.60 -3.44 -14.18
C ASP A 267 -25.38 -4.57 -15.21
N SER A 268 -25.03 -5.74 -14.70
CA SER A 268 -24.98 -6.99 -15.44
C SER A 268 -26.05 -7.95 -14.89
N GLU A 269 -26.25 -9.07 -15.57
CA GLU A 269 -27.15 -10.13 -15.12
C GLU A 269 -26.90 -10.53 -13.66
N GLU A 270 -27.98 -10.64 -12.91
CA GLU A 270 -27.97 -11.00 -11.50
C GLU A 270 -27.52 -12.44 -11.28
N ILE A 271 -26.83 -12.69 -10.17
CA ILE A 271 -26.54 -14.03 -9.67
C ILE A 271 -27.77 -14.47 -8.88
N SER A 272 -28.59 -15.30 -9.54
CA SER A 272 -29.97 -15.57 -9.13
C SER A 272 -30.14 -16.86 -8.30
N PHE A 273 -29.24 -17.84 -8.49
CA PHE A 273 -29.39 -19.19 -7.95
C PHE A 273 -28.19 -19.63 -7.10
N PRO A 274 -28.41 -20.29 -5.94
CA PRO A 274 -27.33 -20.88 -5.16
C PRO A 274 -26.51 -21.88 -5.99
N ASN A 275 -25.20 -21.94 -5.76
CA ASN A 275 -24.37 -22.94 -6.39
C ASN A 275 -24.83 -24.35 -6.02
N TYR A 276 -24.67 -25.32 -6.93
CA TYR A 276 -25.15 -26.69 -6.82
C TYR A 276 -26.68 -26.87 -6.74
N SER A 277 -27.46 -25.85 -7.07
CA SER A 277 -28.91 -25.99 -7.26
C SER A 277 -29.24 -26.91 -8.44
N ILE A 278 -30.33 -27.67 -8.33
CA ILE A 278 -30.90 -28.38 -9.46
C ILE A 278 -31.94 -27.51 -10.14
N LEU A 279 -31.70 -27.20 -11.42
CA LEU A 279 -32.60 -26.39 -12.24
C LEU A 279 -33.37 -27.29 -13.21
N LYS A 280 -34.67 -27.02 -13.36
CA LYS A 280 -35.56 -27.73 -14.29
C LYS A 280 -36.11 -26.79 -15.35
N GLN A 281 -35.83 -27.08 -16.61
CA GLN A 281 -36.37 -26.37 -17.77
C GLN A 281 -37.18 -27.36 -18.63
N GLY A 282 -38.52 -27.24 -18.59
CA GLY A 282 -39.40 -28.23 -19.23
C GLY A 282 -39.16 -29.63 -18.67
N ASN A 283 -38.70 -30.56 -19.52
CA ASN A 283 -38.38 -31.95 -19.13
C ASN A 283 -36.87 -32.19 -18.89
N LYS A 284 -36.04 -31.15 -18.98
CA LYS A 284 -34.58 -31.24 -18.77
C LYS A 284 -34.23 -30.77 -17.36
N TYR A 285 -33.21 -31.40 -16.79
CA TYR A 285 -32.69 -31.10 -15.46
C TYR A 285 -31.21 -30.77 -15.58
N TYR A 286 -30.73 -29.81 -14.79
CA TYR A 286 -29.34 -29.37 -14.78
C TYR A 286 -28.84 -29.22 -13.34
N LEU A 287 -27.59 -29.56 -13.07
CA LEU A 287 -26.87 -29.13 -11.88
C LEU A 287 -26.17 -27.81 -12.20
N LEU A 288 -26.42 -26.79 -11.39
CA LEU A 288 -25.70 -25.52 -11.48
C LEU A 288 -24.33 -25.65 -10.80
N ASP A 289 -23.26 -25.38 -11.54
CA ASP A 289 -21.88 -25.45 -11.07
C ASP A 289 -21.17 -24.15 -11.45
N TYR A 290 -21.29 -23.17 -10.56
CA TYR A 290 -20.92 -21.77 -10.71
C TYR A 290 -21.54 -21.12 -11.95
N GLU A 291 -20.77 -21.02 -13.03
CA GLU A 291 -21.16 -20.42 -14.33
C GLU A 291 -21.50 -21.48 -15.40
N THR A 292 -21.58 -22.76 -14.98
CA THR A 292 -21.81 -23.90 -15.86
C THR A 292 -23.08 -24.65 -15.47
N LEU A 293 -23.91 -25.01 -16.45
CA LEU A 293 -25.02 -25.92 -16.28
C LEU A 293 -24.67 -27.30 -16.78
N ARG A 294 -24.71 -28.28 -15.89
CA ARG A 294 -24.42 -29.67 -16.20
C ARG A 294 -25.71 -30.43 -16.42
N PRO A 295 -26.02 -30.87 -17.65
CA PRO A 295 -27.26 -31.60 -17.91
C PRO A 295 -27.28 -32.93 -17.17
N PHE A 296 -28.40 -33.33 -16.59
CA PHE A 296 -28.61 -34.72 -16.19
C PHE A 296 -29.10 -35.53 -17.39
N ALA A 297 -28.56 -36.74 -17.57
CA ALA A 297 -28.98 -37.63 -18.65
C ALA A 297 -30.46 -38.03 -18.57
N SER A 298 -31.02 -38.10 -17.35
CA SER A 298 -32.46 -38.31 -17.11
C SER A 298 -32.87 -37.91 -15.69
N TYR A 299 -34.17 -37.80 -15.44
CA TYR A 299 -34.71 -37.61 -14.09
C TYR A 299 -34.38 -38.77 -13.13
N ASN A 300 -34.23 -40.00 -13.64
CA ASN A 300 -33.81 -41.13 -12.82
C ASN A 300 -32.40 -40.92 -12.24
N VAL A 301 -31.51 -40.24 -12.98
CA VAL A 301 -30.19 -39.87 -12.47
C VAL A 301 -30.35 -38.90 -11.30
N VAL A 302 -31.16 -37.85 -11.43
CA VAL A 302 -31.44 -36.90 -10.33
C VAL A 302 -31.91 -37.61 -9.07
N LYS A 303 -32.86 -38.55 -9.22
CA LYS A 303 -33.41 -39.34 -8.10
C LYS A 303 -32.37 -40.24 -7.44
N ASN A 304 -31.54 -40.92 -8.23
CA ASN A 304 -30.53 -41.84 -7.69
C ASN A 304 -29.42 -41.13 -6.92
N ILE A 305 -29.16 -39.87 -7.23
CA ILE A 305 -28.17 -39.04 -6.52
C ILE A 305 -28.69 -38.62 -5.14
N GLY A 306 -30.00 -38.75 -4.88
CA GLY A 306 -30.59 -38.53 -3.57
C GLY A 306 -31.09 -37.11 -3.30
N TYR A 307 -31.22 -36.27 -4.33
CA TYR A 307 -31.81 -34.94 -4.20
C TYR A 307 -33.31 -35.02 -3.89
N ASN A 308 -33.79 -34.13 -3.01
CA ASN A 308 -35.21 -34.02 -2.70
C ASN A 308 -35.92 -33.32 -3.87
N PRO A 309 -37.02 -33.87 -4.43
CA PRO A 309 -37.79 -33.21 -5.48
C PRO A 309 -38.23 -31.77 -5.15
N ASP A 310 -38.44 -31.46 -3.86
CA ASP A 310 -38.83 -30.11 -3.41
C ASP A 310 -37.68 -29.08 -3.52
N GLU A 311 -36.43 -29.53 -3.69
CA GLU A 311 -35.25 -28.68 -3.90
C GLU A 311 -35.04 -28.31 -5.37
N ILE A 312 -35.84 -28.88 -6.29
CA ILE A 312 -35.72 -28.64 -7.73
C ILE A 312 -36.35 -27.29 -8.09
N VAL A 313 -35.51 -26.36 -8.52
CA VAL A 313 -35.94 -25.01 -8.94
C VAL A 313 -36.39 -25.04 -10.39
N THR A 314 -37.65 -24.70 -10.65
CA THR A 314 -38.16 -24.59 -12.03
C THR A 314 -37.73 -23.24 -12.64
N VAL A 315 -37.17 -23.28 -13.84
CA VAL A 315 -36.60 -22.13 -14.55
C VAL A 315 -37.12 -22.05 -15.99
N SER A 316 -37.19 -20.84 -16.51
CA SER A 316 -37.50 -20.54 -17.91
C SER A 316 -36.27 -20.71 -18.81
N ALA A 317 -36.45 -20.61 -20.13
CA ALA A 317 -35.33 -20.66 -21.06
C ALA A 317 -34.41 -19.43 -20.99
N SER A 318 -34.97 -18.27 -20.69
CA SER A 318 -34.21 -17.04 -20.49
C SER A 318 -33.39 -17.05 -19.20
N ASP A 319 -33.87 -17.71 -18.14
CA ASP A 319 -33.14 -17.76 -16.85
C ASP A 319 -31.80 -18.50 -16.96
N ILE A 320 -31.65 -19.36 -17.98
CA ILE A 320 -30.48 -20.21 -18.14
C ILE A 320 -29.69 -19.96 -19.44
N SER A 321 -30.07 -18.96 -20.25
CA SER A 321 -29.51 -18.78 -21.60
C SER A 321 -28.02 -18.43 -21.62
N ASN A 322 -27.50 -17.81 -20.57
CA ASN A 322 -26.12 -17.30 -20.52
C ASN A 322 -25.14 -18.24 -19.82
N PHE A 323 -25.62 -19.37 -19.28
CA PHE A 323 -24.74 -20.37 -18.69
C PHE A 323 -24.07 -21.23 -19.76
N LYS A 324 -22.81 -21.59 -19.51
CA LYS A 324 -22.10 -22.55 -20.35
C LYS A 324 -22.63 -23.95 -20.07
N ILE A 325 -22.90 -24.74 -21.11
CA ILE A 325 -23.31 -26.13 -20.92
C ILE A 325 -22.07 -27.00 -20.68
N GLY A 326 -22.03 -27.65 -19.52
CA GLY A 326 -20.96 -28.55 -19.09
C GLY A 326 -21.22 -30.01 -19.45
N LEU A 327 -20.40 -30.89 -18.89
CA LEU A 327 -20.51 -32.34 -19.08
C LEU A 327 -21.81 -32.89 -18.49
N THR A 328 -22.47 -33.76 -19.26
CA THR A 328 -23.68 -34.47 -18.84
C THR A 328 -23.38 -35.43 -17.70
N ILE A 329 -24.20 -35.39 -16.65
CA ILE A 329 -24.16 -36.29 -15.50
C ILE A 329 -25.01 -37.52 -15.82
N SER A 330 -24.38 -38.70 -15.81
CA SER A 330 -25.01 -40.00 -16.09
C SER A 330 -25.02 -40.90 -14.83
N ILE A 331 -25.68 -42.05 -14.93
CA ILE A 331 -25.74 -43.01 -13.81
C ILE A 331 -24.39 -43.66 -13.47
N ASP A 332 -23.44 -43.63 -14.41
CA ASP A 332 -22.08 -44.13 -14.25
C ASP A 332 -21.12 -43.04 -13.73
N THR A 333 -21.61 -41.80 -13.56
CA THR A 333 -20.81 -40.69 -13.01
C THR A 333 -20.82 -40.75 -11.49
N GLU A 334 -19.66 -40.96 -10.84
CA GLU A 334 -19.55 -40.72 -9.40
C GLU A 334 -19.84 -39.23 -9.12
N ILE A 335 -20.89 -38.91 -8.39
CA ILE A 335 -21.32 -37.51 -8.13
C ILE A 335 -20.24 -36.70 -7.40
N SER A 336 -19.46 -37.36 -6.56
CA SER A 336 -18.30 -36.75 -5.89
C SER A 336 -17.23 -36.31 -6.89
N SER A 337 -17.08 -36.99 -8.03
CA SER A 337 -16.22 -36.54 -9.13
C SER A 337 -16.80 -35.35 -9.90
N ALA A 338 -18.13 -35.17 -9.88
CA ALA A 338 -18.82 -34.10 -10.58
C ALA A 338 -18.84 -32.78 -9.78
N THR A 339 -18.92 -32.86 -8.46
CA THR A 339 -18.93 -31.68 -7.56
C THR A 339 -17.52 -31.27 -7.12
N GLY A 340 -16.57 -32.21 -7.10
CA GLY A 340 -15.17 -32.01 -6.77
C GLY A 340 -14.77 -32.69 -5.47
N ARG A 341 -13.53 -33.20 -5.39
CA ARG A 341 -12.95 -33.85 -4.20
C ARG A 341 -11.59 -33.25 -3.87
N LEU A 342 -11.29 -33.10 -2.58
CA LEU A 342 -9.93 -32.85 -2.10
C LEU A 342 -9.28 -34.16 -1.71
N LEU A 343 -8.18 -34.51 -2.37
CA LEU A 343 -7.45 -35.76 -2.19
C LEU A 343 -6.11 -35.49 -1.53
N ARG A 344 -5.91 -36.07 -0.35
CA ARG A 344 -4.64 -36.07 0.40
C ARG A 344 -3.92 -37.39 0.17
N ILE A 345 -2.74 -37.36 -0.43
CA ILE A 345 -1.97 -38.57 -0.73
C ILE A 345 -1.29 -39.07 0.54
N LYS A 346 -1.56 -40.32 0.93
CA LYS A 346 -1.05 -40.93 2.18
C LYS A 346 0.47 -41.00 2.22
N GLU A 347 1.10 -41.24 1.07
CA GLU A 347 2.52 -41.55 0.97
C GLU A 347 3.42 -40.32 1.08
N ASN A 348 2.95 -39.14 0.64
CA ASN A 348 3.77 -37.93 0.58
C ASN A 348 3.05 -36.66 1.06
N ASN A 349 1.86 -36.80 1.62
CA ASN A 349 1.00 -35.72 2.13
C ASN A 349 0.60 -34.64 1.10
N SER A 350 0.85 -34.88 -0.20
CA SER A 350 0.51 -33.93 -1.26
C SER A 350 -1.00 -33.80 -1.42
N LEU A 351 -1.46 -32.60 -1.77
CA LEU A 351 -2.87 -32.27 -1.90
C LEU A 351 -3.26 -32.03 -3.36
N TYR A 352 -4.40 -32.58 -3.75
CA TYR A 352 -4.95 -32.44 -5.10
C TYR A 352 -6.45 -32.13 -5.05
N TYR A 353 -6.91 -31.35 -6.01
CA TYR A 353 -8.33 -31.20 -6.29
C TYR A 353 -8.69 -32.07 -7.50
N LEU A 354 -9.61 -33.02 -7.34
CA LEU A 354 -10.10 -33.89 -8.41
C LEU A 354 -11.50 -33.44 -8.82
N LYS A 355 -11.70 -33.10 -10.10
CA LYS A 355 -13.01 -32.82 -10.68
C LYS A 355 -13.06 -33.28 -12.13
N ASP A 356 -14.16 -33.90 -12.52
CA ASP A 356 -14.41 -34.38 -13.90
C ASP A 356 -13.28 -35.27 -14.45
N GLY A 357 -12.71 -36.12 -13.59
CA GLY A 357 -11.63 -37.03 -13.93
C GLY A 357 -10.28 -36.34 -14.19
N VAL A 358 -10.14 -35.07 -13.83
CA VAL A 358 -8.90 -34.30 -13.87
C VAL A 358 -8.47 -33.94 -12.46
N PHE A 359 -7.23 -34.23 -12.09
CA PHE A 359 -6.66 -33.81 -10.81
C PHE A 359 -5.69 -32.64 -10.99
N ASN A 360 -5.85 -31.61 -10.19
CA ASN A 360 -5.03 -30.41 -10.16
C ASN A 360 -4.21 -30.40 -8.87
N SER A 361 -2.89 -30.15 -8.96
CA SER A 361 -2.04 -30.05 -7.78
C SER A 361 -2.38 -28.78 -6.98
N ILE A 362 -2.41 -28.89 -5.65
CA ILE A 362 -2.53 -27.74 -4.75
C ILE A 362 -1.20 -27.57 -4.02
N SER A 363 -0.55 -26.41 -4.17
CA SER A 363 0.76 -26.16 -3.56
C SER A 363 0.71 -25.68 -2.12
N ASP A 364 -0.42 -25.14 -1.66
CA ASP A 364 -0.60 -24.63 -0.29
C ASP A 364 -1.96 -25.06 0.28
N GLU A 365 -1.98 -25.54 1.51
CA GLU A 365 -3.22 -25.95 2.20
C GLU A 365 -4.16 -24.77 2.41
N ASP A 366 -3.62 -23.58 2.69
CA ASP A 366 -4.40 -22.36 2.85
C ASP A 366 -5.17 -22.02 1.55
N MET A 367 -4.64 -22.40 0.38
CA MET A 367 -5.36 -22.26 -0.89
C MET A 367 -6.55 -23.22 -0.99
N ALA A 368 -6.40 -24.47 -0.55
CA ALA A 368 -7.50 -25.42 -0.57
C ALA A 368 -8.65 -24.95 0.33
N HIS A 369 -8.33 -24.50 1.55
CA HIS A 369 -9.32 -23.97 2.50
C HIS A 369 -9.98 -22.68 2.00
N THR A 370 -9.24 -21.82 1.30
CA THR A 370 -9.78 -20.60 0.70
C THR A 370 -10.70 -20.90 -0.49
N ASN A 371 -10.27 -21.78 -1.41
CA ASN A 371 -11.02 -22.09 -2.62
C ASN A 371 -12.20 -23.05 -2.37
N PHE A 372 -12.11 -23.91 -1.35
CA PHE A 372 -13.06 -24.99 -1.10
C PHE A 372 -13.30 -25.21 0.40
N PRO A 373 -13.84 -24.20 1.12
CA PRO A 373 -13.98 -24.25 2.57
C PRO A 373 -14.84 -25.42 3.09
N ASP A 374 -15.83 -25.86 2.29
CA ASP A 374 -16.80 -26.89 2.69
C ASP A 374 -16.43 -28.31 2.22
N ILE A 375 -15.32 -28.48 1.47
CA ILE A 375 -14.91 -29.80 0.97
C ILE A 375 -13.96 -30.43 2.00
N SER A 376 -14.34 -31.58 2.54
CA SER A 376 -13.47 -32.36 3.42
C SER A 376 -12.40 -33.10 2.62
N GLU A 377 -11.21 -33.23 3.21
CA GLU A 377 -10.11 -33.97 2.62
C GLU A 377 -10.29 -35.48 2.75
N GLU A 378 -10.05 -36.19 1.66
CA GLU A 378 -10.06 -37.64 1.60
C GLU A 378 -8.64 -38.18 1.47
N LYS A 379 -8.25 -39.07 2.38
CA LYS A 379 -6.92 -39.70 2.33
C LYS A 379 -6.92 -40.91 1.42
N VAL A 380 -6.16 -40.84 0.31
CA VAL A 380 -6.07 -41.89 -0.70
C VAL A 380 -4.62 -42.32 -0.95
N ALA A 381 -4.43 -43.52 -1.50
CA ALA A 381 -3.12 -43.98 -1.93
C ALA A 381 -2.76 -43.35 -3.30
N VAL A 382 -1.48 -43.12 -3.57
CA VAL A 382 -1.00 -42.50 -4.83
C VAL A 382 -1.47 -43.25 -6.09
N ILE A 383 -1.71 -44.56 -5.99
CA ILE A 383 -2.21 -45.39 -7.10
C ILE A 383 -3.60 -44.93 -7.59
N GLU A 384 -4.40 -44.29 -6.73
CA GLU A 384 -5.71 -43.75 -7.11
C GLU A 384 -5.59 -42.65 -8.17
N LEU A 385 -4.52 -41.83 -8.15
CA LEU A 385 -4.32 -40.77 -9.15
C LEU A 385 -4.11 -41.32 -10.57
N HIS A 386 -3.64 -42.56 -10.73
CA HIS A 386 -3.38 -43.16 -12.05
C HIS A 386 -4.65 -43.39 -12.87
N LYS A 387 -5.83 -43.33 -12.23
CA LYS A 387 -7.14 -43.45 -12.88
C LYS A 387 -7.57 -42.16 -13.57
N TYR A 388 -6.90 -41.04 -13.28
CA TYR A 388 -7.35 -39.71 -13.64
C TYR A 388 -6.30 -38.96 -14.48
N LYS A 389 -6.74 -37.96 -15.23
CA LYS A 389 -5.85 -37.12 -16.03
C LYS A 389 -5.24 -36.03 -15.15
N SER A 390 -3.96 -35.72 -15.36
CA SER A 390 -3.32 -34.57 -14.70
C SER A 390 -3.81 -33.26 -15.34
N GLY A 391 -4.13 -32.28 -14.52
CA GLY A 391 -4.39 -30.90 -14.92
C GLY A 391 -3.30 -29.94 -14.42
N ASP A 392 -3.49 -28.65 -14.70
CA ASP A 392 -2.60 -27.58 -14.22
C ASP A 392 -2.67 -27.40 -12.70
N SER A 393 -1.69 -26.72 -12.12
CA SER A 393 -1.75 -26.34 -10.70
C SER A 393 -2.93 -25.41 -10.44
N LEU A 394 -3.63 -25.66 -9.33
CA LEU A 394 -4.74 -24.83 -8.90
C LEU A 394 -4.23 -23.42 -8.54
N LYS A 395 -5.07 -22.42 -8.79
CA LYS A 395 -4.80 -21.01 -8.51
C LYS A 395 -5.83 -20.44 -7.54
N PHE A 396 -5.49 -19.37 -6.83
CA PHE A 396 -6.47 -18.60 -6.07
C PHE A 396 -7.52 -17.99 -7.01
N ARG A 397 -8.75 -17.84 -6.50
CA ARG A 397 -9.84 -17.17 -7.20
C ARG A 397 -9.62 -15.66 -7.24
N ASP A 398 -10.17 -15.01 -8.25
CA ASP A 398 -10.22 -13.54 -8.31
C ASP A 398 -10.95 -12.97 -7.08
N GLY A 399 -10.49 -11.82 -6.59
CA GLY A 399 -10.94 -11.21 -5.33
C GLY A 399 -10.19 -11.71 -4.07
N THR A 400 -9.42 -12.80 -4.16
CA THR A 400 -8.65 -13.30 -3.01
C THR A 400 -7.54 -12.32 -2.65
N ILE A 401 -7.41 -12.00 -1.36
CA ILE A 401 -6.31 -11.20 -0.82
C ILE A 401 -5.22 -12.13 -0.30
N VAL A 402 -4.01 -12.00 -0.81
CA VAL A 402 -2.88 -12.88 -0.49
C VAL A 402 -1.67 -12.11 0.00
N GLY A 403 -1.02 -12.62 1.04
CA GLY A 403 0.29 -12.18 1.51
C GLY A 403 1.31 -13.30 1.31
N ILE A 404 2.54 -12.99 0.91
CA ILE A 404 3.59 -14.00 0.75
C ILE A 404 4.45 -14.03 2.01
N LYS A 405 4.47 -15.17 2.73
CA LYS A 405 5.25 -15.38 3.96
C LYS A 405 6.73 -15.01 3.70
N GLY A 406 7.27 -14.10 4.50
CA GLY A 406 8.64 -13.59 4.35
C GLY A 406 8.80 -12.34 3.49
N PHE A 407 7.74 -11.89 2.81
CA PHE A 407 7.69 -10.62 2.06
C PHE A 407 6.72 -9.65 2.75
N ASN A 408 6.95 -8.35 2.56
CA ASN A 408 6.11 -7.26 3.11
C ASN A 408 5.06 -6.74 2.13
N LYS A 409 4.74 -7.52 1.09
CA LYS A 409 3.80 -7.13 0.03
C LYS A 409 2.52 -7.94 0.12
N ILE A 410 1.40 -7.25 -0.06
CA ILE A 410 0.06 -7.82 -0.10
C ILE A 410 -0.46 -7.66 -1.52
N TYR A 411 -1.21 -8.65 -2.00
CA TYR A 411 -1.74 -8.68 -3.34
C TYR A 411 -3.23 -8.99 -3.31
N VAL A 412 -3.96 -8.45 -4.28
CA VAL A 412 -5.28 -8.97 -4.69
C VAL A 412 -5.10 -9.82 -5.94
N ILE A 413 -5.83 -10.93 -6.04
CA ILE A 413 -5.89 -11.73 -7.25
C ILE A 413 -6.96 -11.17 -8.17
N GLU A 414 -6.60 -10.86 -9.41
CA GLU A 414 -7.52 -10.31 -10.41
C GLU A 414 -7.16 -10.84 -11.80
N LYS A 415 -8.15 -11.43 -12.49
CA LYS A 415 -7.98 -12.08 -13.80
C LYS A 415 -6.81 -13.07 -13.78
N GLY A 416 -6.68 -13.82 -12.69
CA GLY A 416 -5.60 -14.78 -12.45
C GLY A 416 -4.21 -14.18 -12.21
N LYS A 417 -4.06 -12.86 -12.12
CA LYS A 417 -2.80 -12.16 -11.81
C LYS A 417 -2.79 -11.71 -10.36
N LYS A 418 -1.60 -11.67 -9.73
CA LYS A 418 -1.43 -11.02 -8.42
C LYS A 418 -1.11 -9.54 -8.63
N ARG A 419 -1.94 -8.64 -8.12
CA ARG A 419 -1.78 -7.20 -8.23
C ARG A 419 -1.38 -6.64 -6.87
N HIS A 420 -0.24 -5.98 -6.82
CA HIS A 420 0.29 -5.44 -5.56
C HIS A 420 -0.63 -4.35 -5.01
N ILE A 421 -1.02 -4.46 -3.74
CA ILE A 421 -1.74 -3.40 -3.04
C ILE A 421 -0.68 -2.41 -2.56
N ALA A 422 -0.61 -1.25 -3.21
CA ALA A 422 0.58 -0.39 -3.16
C ALA A 422 0.92 0.13 -1.75
N SER A 423 -0.08 0.25 -0.86
CA SER A 423 0.15 0.62 0.53
C SER A 423 -0.97 0.15 1.45
N GLU A 424 -0.74 0.22 2.76
CA GLU A 424 -1.75 0.04 3.80
C GLU A 424 -2.91 1.05 3.65
N GLU A 425 -2.63 2.28 3.19
CA GLU A 425 -3.67 3.28 2.88
C GLU A 425 -4.58 2.79 1.75
N VAL A 426 -3.98 2.23 0.68
CA VAL A 426 -4.75 1.62 -0.42
C VAL A 426 -5.59 0.46 0.11
N PHE A 427 -4.98 -0.43 0.90
CA PHE A 427 -5.67 -1.58 1.49
C PHE A 427 -6.91 -1.17 2.28
N ASN A 428 -6.72 -0.24 3.22
CA ASN A 428 -7.79 0.26 4.09
C ASN A 428 -8.83 1.09 3.32
N GLY A 429 -8.39 1.88 2.34
CA GLY A 429 -9.29 2.73 1.55
C GLY A 429 -10.20 1.94 0.60
N PHE A 430 -9.77 0.75 0.16
CA PHE A 430 -10.66 -0.22 -0.51
C PHE A 430 -11.61 -0.93 0.47
N GLY A 431 -11.47 -0.71 1.79
CA GLY A 431 -12.31 -1.34 2.81
C GLY A 431 -11.96 -2.80 3.08
N TYR A 432 -10.78 -3.28 2.66
CA TYR A 432 -10.34 -4.64 2.93
C TYR A 432 -10.07 -4.85 4.42
N ASP A 433 -10.31 -6.08 4.89
CA ASP A 433 -10.02 -6.52 6.24
C ASP A 433 -8.68 -7.26 6.28
N TRP A 434 -7.81 -6.89 7.23
CA TRP A 434 -6.49 -7.49 7.42
C TRP A 434 -6.58 -8.96 7.85
N ASP A 435 -7.67 -9.38 8.48
CA ASP A 435 -7.87 -10.79 8.84
C ASP A 435 -8.17 -11.68 7.63
N ASN A 436 -8.64 -11.09 6.53
CA ASN A 436 -8.99 -11.81 5.31
C ASN A 436 -7.77 -12.10 4.42
N ILE A 437 -6.56 -11.73 4.87
CA ILE A 437 -5.33 -12.00 4.12
C ILE A 437 -4.95 -13.47 4.26
N VAL A 438 -4.89 -14.17 3.12
CA VAL A 438 -4.39 -15.54 3.06
C VAL A 438 -2.86 -15.51 2.93
N TRP A 439 -2.16 -15.92 3.97
CA TRP A 439 -0.69 -15.92 4.01
C TRP A 439 -0.13 -17.21 3.40
N THR A 440 0.41 -17.13 2.20
CA THR A 440 0.89 -18.28 1.44
C THR A 440 2.42 -18.34 1.38
N ASP A 441 2.98 -19.52 1.10
CA ASP A 441 4.41 -19.66 0.86
C ASP A 441 4.90 -18.98 -0.44
N VAL A 442 6.22 -18.91 -0.61
CA VAL A 442 6.85 -18.23 -1.76
C VAL A 442 6.50 -18.89 -3.09
N LEU A 443 6.48 -20.23 -3.14
CA LEU A 443 6.25 -21.01 -4.36
C LEU A 443 4.82 -20.80 -4.86
N THR A 444 3.84 -20.91 -3.96
CA THR A 444 2.43 -20.61 -4.24
C THR A 444 2.25 -19.16 -4.62
N GLY A 445 2.97 -18.24 -3.97
CA GLY A 445 3.02 -16.83 -4.37
C GLY A 445 3.50 -16.60 -5.81
N THR A 446 4.22 -17.53 -6.45
CA THR A 446 4.72 -17.39 -7.83
C THR A 446 3.81 -17.96 -8.92
N ILE A 447 2.78 -18.73 -8.59
CA ILE A 447 1.88 -19.35 -9.59
C ILE A 447 1.04 -18.31 -10.34
N HIS A 448 0.84 -17.15 -9.70
CA HIS A 448 0.15 -16.00 -10.28
C HIS A 448 1.17 -15.05 -10.89
N PRO A 449 1.07 -14.76 -12.21
CA PRO A 449 1.88 -13.71 -12.81
C PRO A 449 1.55 -12.36 -12.18
N THR A 450 2.56 -11.50 -12.04
CA THR A 450 2.38 -10.15 -11.48
C THR A 450 1.60 -9.27 -12.45
N GLY A 451 0.49 -8.69 -11.98
CA GLY A 451 -0.28 -7.66 -12.67
C GLY A 451 0.15 -6.25 -12.25
N GLN A 452 -0.48 -5.24 -12.84
CA GLN A 452 -0.27 -3.85 -12.42
C GLN A 452 -0.63 -3.69 -10.94
N PRO A 453 0.06 -2.89 -10.13
CA PRO A 453 -0.39 -2.58 -8.78
C PRO A 453 -1.78 -1.94 -8.76
N ILE A 454 -2.45 -2.00 -7.61
CA ILE A 454 -3.64 -1.18 -7.34
C ILE A 454 -3.23 0.02 -6.48
N TYR A 455 -3.75 1.18 -6.84
CA TYR A 455 -3.60 2.42 -6.09
C TYR A 455 -4.97 2.88 -5.62
N LEU A 456 -5.00 3.72 -4.57
CA LEU A 456 -6.25 4.25 -4.06
C LEU A 456 -6.89 5.14 -5.15
N PRO A 457 -8.13 4.85 -5.59
CA PRO A 457 -8.88 5.74 -6.47
C PRO A 457 -9.04 7.11 -5.79
N SER A 458 -8.94 8.20 -6.55
CA SER A 458 -8.95 9.57 -6.02
C SER A 458 -10.21 9.91 -5.19
N ARG A 459 -11.29 9.16 -5.39
CA ARG A 459 -12.61 9.33 -4.74
C ARG A 459 -12.77 8.55 -3.42
N LEU A 460 -11.95 7.52 -3.17
CA LEU A 460 -11.98 6.75 -1.92
C LEU A 460 -11.16 7.40 -0.79
N ALA A 461 -10.36 8.42 -1.11
CA ALA A 461 -9.60 9.18 -0.12
C ALA A 461 -10.47 10.07 0.78
N ILE A 462 -11.66 10.49 0.30
CA ILE A 462 -12.57 11.40 1.02
C ILE A 462 -13.20 10.76 2.26
N ALA A 463 -13.26 9.42 2.34
CA ALA A 463 -13.77 8.74 3.52
C ALA A 463 -12.80 8.81 4.73
N MET A 464 -11.58 9.33 4.56
CA MET A 464 -10.57 9.39 5.62
C MET A 464 -10.30 10.79 6.19
N THR A 465 -10.68 11.87 5.51
CA THR A 465 -10.12 13.22 5.73
C THR A 465 -11.09 14.31 6.21
N ASN A 466 -12.32 13.99 6.60
CA ASN A 466 -13.12 14.94 7.39
C ASN A 466 -12.61 14.97 8.85
N ASP A 467 -11.46 15.62 9.08
CA ASP A 467 -11.26 16.59 10.16
C ASP A 467 -9.84 17.20 10.12
N ASN A 468 -9.80 18.46 9.66
CA ASN A 468 -8.90 19.58 9.93
C ASN A 468 -7.44 19.36 10.32
N ASP A 469 -6.51 19.96 9.54
CA ASP A 469 -5.49 20.82 10.16
C ASP A 469 -4.99 21.92 9.20
N SER A 470 -4.98 23.16 9.70
CA SER A 470 -4.60 24.37 8.99
C SER A 470 -3.31 24.94 9.58
N ASP A 471 -2.25 24.90 8.77
CA ASP A 471 -1.19 25.89 8.55
C ASP A 471 -0.65 26.71 9.74
N GLN A 472 0.65 26.61 10.03
CA GLN A 472 1.53 27.78 10.27
C GLN A 472 3.01 27.48 9.96
N THR A 473 3.59 28.37 9.15
CA THR A 473 5.01 28.49 8.82
C THR A 473 5.76 29.39 9.81
N LYS A 474 7.06 29.14 10.05
CA LYS A 474 8.04 30.18 10.43
C LYS A 474 9.50 29.79 10.12
N ASN A 475 10.19 30.73 9.49
CA ASN A 475 11.61 30.75 9.10
C ASN A 475 12.58 30.88 10.29
N THR A 476 13.74 30.20 10.21
CA THR A 476 15.05 30.71 10.68
C THR A 476 16.20 30.04 9.92
N ASP A 477 17.09 30.86 9.35
CA ASP A 477 18.41 30.48 8.82
C ASP A 477 19.36 30.05 9.96
N ASP A 478 20.00 28.88 9.84
CA ASP A 478 21.47 28.70 9.77
C ASP A 478 21.82 27.19 9.66
N THR A 479 22.71 26.84 8.72
CA THR A 479 23.36 25.51 8.53
C THR A 479 22.51 24.22 8.38
N THR A 480 21.23 24.29 8.03
CA THR A 480 20.41 23.08 7.78
C THR A 480 20.83 22.37 6.50
N ILE A 481 21.40 21.17 6.63
CA ILE A 481 21.54 20.22 5.52
C ILE A 481 20.12 19.82 5.09
N THR A 482 19.72 20.19 3.88
CA THR A 482 18.41 19.88 3.31
C THR A 482 18.23 18.37 3.22
N ILE A 483 17.37 17.80 4.09
CA ILE A 483 16.93 16.41 3.99
C ILE A 483 16.01 16.35 2.78
N GLU A 484 16.52 15.84 1.66
CA GLU A 484 15.70 15.69 0.46
C GLU A 484 14.80 14.45 0.60
N GLU A 485 13.50 14.69 0.54
CA GLU A 485 12.51 13.64 0.68
C GLU A 485 12.39 12.85 -0.65
N ASN A 486 13.33 11.92 -0.91
CA ASN A 486 13.35 11.04 -2.09
C ASN A 486 12.55 9.73 -2.01
N GLY A 487 12.39 9.17 -0.81
CA GLY A 487 12.21 7.72 -0.65
C GLY A 487 13.50 6.92 -0.81
N LYS A 488 14.55 7.46 -1.44
CA LYS A 488 15.94 7.05 -1.17
C LYS A 488 16.38 7.48 0.22
N MET A 489 17.05 6.54 0.87
CA MET A 489 17.71 6.74 2.14
C MET A 489 18.74 7.87 2.07
N TYR A 490 18.73 8.76 3.07
CA TYR A 490 19.77 9.75 3.28
C TYR A 490 21.13 9.05 3.39
N SER A 491 22.09 9.45 2.56
CA SER A 491 23.44 8.91 2.55
C SER A 491 24.47 10.02 2.38
N ILE A 492 25.66 9.77 2.90
CA ILE A 492 26.82 10.66 2.89
C ILE A 492 27.85 10.00 2.01
N SER A 493 28.47 10.76 1.12
CA SER A 493 29.50 10.24 0.23
C SER A 493 30.72 9.75 1.03
N GLU A 494 31.51 8.84 0.47
CA GLU A 494 32.74 8.38 1.12
C GLU A 494 33.71 9.55 1.40
N ASN A 495 33.75 10.55 0.52
CA ASN A 495 34.62 11.71 0.64
C ASN A 495 34.21 12.66 1.78
N ASP A 496 32.92 12.68 2.13
CA ASP A 496 32.38 13.53 3.20
C ASP A 496 32.26 12.79 4.54
N THR A 497 32.61 11.50 4.55
CA THR A 497 32.45 10.65 5.73
C THR A 497 33.47 11.01 6.82
N LYS A 498 32.96 11.35 8.01
CA LYS A 498 33.77 11.67 9.19
C LYS A 498 33.76 10.52 10.19
N TYR A 499 34.92 10.26 10.79
CA TYR A 499 35.09 9.22 11.81
C TYR A 499 35.58 9.80 13.13
N VAL A 500 35.19 9.17 14.23
CA VAL A 500 35.72 9.40 15.57
C VAL A 500 36.24 8.07 16.10
N GLY A 501 37.42 8.08 16.74
CA GLY A 501 38.01 6.89 17.36
C GLY A 501 38.39 5.78 16.38
N LYS A 502 38.38 4.53 16.86
CA LYS A 502 38.67 3.34 16.04
C LYS A 502 37.61 3.19 14.94
N LYS A 503 38.02 2.85 13.72
CA LYS A 503 37.11 2.69 12.58
C LYS A 503 36.52 1.28 12.52
N PHE A 504 35.20 1.18 12.42
CA PHE A 504 34.46 0.00 12.05
C PHE A 504 33.99 0.11 10.58
N THR A 505 34.26 -0.93 9.79
CA THR A 505 33.90 -0.99 8.36
C THR A 505 32.49 -1.52 8.20
N THR A 506 31.61 -0.69 7.64
CA THR A 506 30.19 -1.00 7.46
C THR A 506 29.55 -0.13 6.38
N ASN A 507 28.52 -0.66 5.74
CA ASN A 507 27.66 0.08 4.81
C ASN A 507 26.59 0.94 5.51
N VAL A 508 26.42 0.81 6.83
CA VAL A 508 25.52 1.66 7.63
C VAL A 508 26.02 3.10 7.59
N ASN A 509 25.19 4.07 7.22
CA ASN A 509 25.67 5.44 6.98
C ASN A 509 26.18 6.17 8.23
N THR A 510 25.54 5.96 9.39
CA THR A 510 25.91 6.56 10.66
C THR A 510 25.98 5.49 11.74
N TYR A 511 27.05 5.46 12.53
CA TYR A 511 27.09 4.67 13.75
C TYR A 511 27.79 5.41 14.88
N LEU A 512 27.47 5.06 16.11
CA LEU A 512 28.10 5.58 17.31
C LEU A 512 28.22 4.46 18.35
N VAL A 513 29.36 4.40 19.02
CA VAL A 513 29.62 3.56 20.19
C VAL A 513 30.12 4.47 21.30
N ALA A 514 29.44 4.45 22.44
CA ALA A 514 29.83 5.22 23.62
C ALA A 514 29.85 4.34 24.88
N ASP A 515 30.74 4.67 25.81
CA ASP A 515 30.66 4.16 27.17
C ASP A 515 29.40 4.73 27.85
N TYR A 516 28.56 3.88 28.42
CA TYR A 516 27.29 4.33 28.98
C TYR A 516 27.48 5.15 30.26
N ALA A 517 28.49 4.85 31.09
CA ALA A 517 28.68 5.51 32.37
C ALA A 517 29.24 6.94 32.19
N THR A 518 30.25 7.09 31.34
CA THR A 518 30.91 8.37 31.09
C THR A 518 30.27 9.17 29.95
N GLN A 519 29.48 8.51 29.10
CA GLN A 519 28.99 9.04 27.82
C GLN A 519 30.12 9.41 26.84
N GLU A 520 31.33 8.92 27.09
CA GLU A 520 32.47 9.11 26.19
C GLU A 520 32.25 8.34 24.89
N ILE A 521 32.35 9.04 23.76
CA ILE A 521 32.21 8.45 22.43
C ILE A 521 33.53 7.78 22.05
N LEU A 522 33.51 6.44 22.01
CA LEU A 522 34.68 5.60 21.78
C LEU A 522 34.95 5.38 20.29
N SER A 523 33.88 5.33 19.49
CA SER A 523 33.94 5.15 18.05
C SER A 523 32.70 5.74 17.39
N GLY A 524 32.83 6.25 16.17
CA GLY A 524 31.68 6.71 15.42
C GLY A 524 31.98 7.01 13.96
N LYS A 525 30.92 7.00 13.16
CA LYS A 525 30.88 7.46 11.77
C LYS A 525 29.71 8.41 11.59
N ASN A 526 29.97 9.60 11.07
CA ASN A 526 28.96 10.61 10.73
C ASN A 526 28.02 10.97 11.90
N ILE A 527 28.58 11.06 13.11
CA ILE A 527 27.80 11.15 14.35
C ILE A 527 27.11 12.50 14.57
N ASP A 528 27.57 13.54 13.87
CA ASP A 528 27.07 14.91 13.93
C ASP A 528 26.15 15.26 12.75
N VAL A 529 25.75 14.25 11.98
CA VAL A 529 24.90 14.46 10.81
C VAL A 529 23.44 14.33 11.18
N THR A 530 22.68 15.37 10.86
CA THR A 530 21.24 15.47 11.11
C THR A 530 20.48 14.57 10.15
N ARG A 531 19.64 13.68 10.68
CA ARG A 531 18.91 12.66 9.91
C ARG A 531 17.53 12.39 10.51
N PRO A 532 16.57 11.91 9.70
CA PRO A 532 15.28 11.48 10.21
C PRO A 532 15.42 10.38 11.26
N LEU A 533 14.72 10.53 12.38
CA LEU A 533 14.75 9.62 13.52
C LEU A 533 13.92 8.36 13.28
N ALA A 534 12.91 8.44 12.43
CA ALA A 534 11.86 7.43 12.39
C ALA A 534 11.34 7.16 13.84
N SER A 535 10.96 5.91 14.14
CA SER A 535 10.47 5.51 15.48
C SER A 535 11.43 5.70 16.66
N PHE A 536 12.66 6.19 16.47
CA PHE A 536 13.47 6.69 17.58
C PHE A 536 12.79 7.84 18.32
N THR A 537 11.94 8.63 17.64
CA THR A 537 11.08 9.67 18.24
C THR A 537 10.33 9.20 19.47
N LYS A 538 9.83 7.95 19.46
CA LYS A 538 9.04 7.38 20.57
C LYS A 538 9.80 7.28 21.89
N VAL A 539 11.14 7.33 21.87
CA VAL A 539 11.96 7.39 23.09
C VAL A 539 11.76 8.73 23.81
N MET A 540 11.74 9.84 23.06
CA MET A 540 11.41 11.16 23.60
C MET A 540 9.96 11.21 24.07
N THR A 541 9.03 10.71 23.25
CA THR A 541 7.60 10.65 23.59
C THR A 541 7.38 9.92 24.91
N ALA A 542 7.97 8.73 25.08
CA ALA A 542 7.87 7.98 26.32
C ALA A 542 8.46 8.73 27.52
N TYR A 543 9.62 9.36 27.35
CA TYR A 543 10.20 10.18 28.42
C TYR A 543 9.28 11.34 28.81
N ARG A 544 8.71 12.05 27.83
CA ARG A 544 7.80 13.19 28.07
C ARG A 544 6.49 12.74 28.72
N LEU A 545 5.87 11.68 28.23
CA LEU A 545 4.68 11.07 28.85
C LEU A 545 4.89 10.77 30.34
N MET A 546 6.02 10.13 30.67
CA MET A 546 6.34 9.83 32.06
C MET A 546 6.65 11.10 32.88
N SER A 547 7.23 12.12 32.27
CA SER A 547 7.53 13.40 32.92
C SER A 547 6.28 14.24 33.17
N GLU A 548 5.26 14.09 32.33
CA GLU A 548 3.95 14.76 32.43
C GLU A 548 2.95 13.99 33.29
N GLY A 549 3.39 12.90 33.93
CA GLY A 549 2.61 12.21 34.95
C GLY A 549 1.70 11.10 34.41
N LEU A 550 1.95 10.59 33.20
CA LEU A 550 1.26 9.41 32.68
C LEU A 550 1.23 8.30 33.73
N SER A 551 0.04 7.89 34.14
CA SER A 551 -0.16 6.79 35.08
C SER A 551 -0.30 5.45 34.33
N PRO A 552 0.65 4.51 34.43
CA PRO A 552 0.56 3.23 33.73
C PRO A 552 -0.65 2.38 34.16
N SER A 553 -1.14 2.58 35.39
CA SER A 553 -2.31 1.87 35.93
C SER A 553 -3.65 2.40 35.43
N GLN A 554 -3.68 3.64 34.93
CA GLN A 554 -4.86 4.21 34.29
C GLN A 554 -5.06 3.59 32.91
N SER A 555 -6.11 4.05 32.24
CA SER A 555 -6.59 3.47 31.01
C SER A 555 -7.14 4.54 30.08
N SER A 556 -6.83 4.42 28.81
CA SER A 556 -7.31 5.30 27.76
C SER A 556 -8.26 4.57 26.83
N THR A 557 -9.17 5.32 26.23
CA THR A 557 -10.13 4.81 25.26
C THR A 557 -9.72 5.24 23.87
N TYR A 558 -9.76 4.31 22.92
CA TYR A 558 -9.44 4.66 21.55
C TYR A 558 -10.63 5.32 20.86
N ASN A 559 -10.40 6.57 20.51
CA ASN A 559 -11.18 7.31 19.53
C ASN A 559 -10.46 7.31 18.15
N PRO A 560 -11.04 6.72 17.09
CA PRO A 560 -10.44 6.70 15.76
C PRO A 560 -10.44 8.06 15.05
N THR A 561 -11.11 9.08 15.58
CA THR A 561 -11.03 10.45 15.02
C THR A 561 -9.79 11.18 15.53
N GLU A 562 -9.54 11.09 16.84
CA GLU A 562 -8.42 11.77 17.52
C GLU A 562 -7.09 11.01 17.38
N HIS A 563 -7.11 9.67 17.42
CA HIS A 563 -5.89 8.86 17.52
C HIS A 563 -5.40 8.26 16.20
N LYS A 564 -5.75 8.84 15.05
CA LYS A 564 -5.29 8.32 13.74
C LYS A 564 -3.77 8.44 13.62
N SER A 565 -3.11 7.37 13.16
CA SER A 565 -1.67 7.41 12.85
C SER A 565 -1.39 6.74 11.50
N ALA A 566 -0.37 7.23 10.79
CA ALA A 566 0.11 6.61 9.56
C ALA A 566 0.93 5.36 9.86
N TYR A 567 0.64 4.24 9.18
CA TYR A 567 1.32 2.93 9.30
C TYR A 567 1.41 2.33 10.71
N HIS A 568 1.81 1.06 10.82
CA HIS A 568 2.06 0.36 12.10
C HIS A 568 0.93 0.55 13.11
N ARG A 569 -0.30 0.36 12.65
CA ARG A 569 -1.50 0.53 13.46
C ARG A 569 -1.60 -0.54 14.54
N PHE A 570 -2.17 -0.12 15.65
CA PHE A 570 -2.56 -1.02 16.72
C PHE A 570 -3.80 -1.82 16.28
N ARG A 571 -3.91 -3.08 16.66
CA ARG A 571 -5.12 -3.89 16.41
C ARG A 571 -6.18 -3.41 17.40
N ILE A 572 -7.02 -2.49 16.98
CA ILE A 572 -7.92 -1.75 17.87
C ILE A 572 -9.21 -1.32 17.18
N ALA A 573 -10.35 -1.47 17.85
CA ALA A 573 -11.65 -1.00 17.41
C ALA A 573 -12.14 0.23 18.20
N SER A 574 -13.01 1.02 17.56
CA SER A 574 -13.54 2.26 18.14
C SER A 574 -14.22 2.03 19.50
N GLY A 575 -13.82 2.82 20.49
CA GLY A 575 -14.40 2.79 21.84
C GLY A 575 -13.92 1.65 22.73
N GLU A 576 -12.91 0.89 22.30
CA GLU A 576 -12.16 -0.05 23.14
C GLU A 576 -11.29 0.67 24.16
N LYS A 577 -10.97 -0.03 25.25
CA LYS A 577 -10.27 0.55 26.39
C LYS A 577 -9.07 -0.29 26.78
N TYR A 578 -7.93 0.36 26.94
CA TYR A 578 -6.63 -0.27 27.17
C TYR A 578 -5.98 0.30 28.42
N ARG A 579 -5.18 -0.50 29.14
CA ARG A 579 -4.30 0.06 30.19
C ARG A 579 -3.19 0.85 29.54
N ASN A 580 -2.82 1.98 30.14
CA ASN A 580 -1.71 2.81 29.66
C ASN A 580 -0.39 2.04 29.68
N SER A 581 -0.22 1.11 30.64
CA SER A 581 0.91 0.19 30.67
C SER A 581 1.02 -0.69 29.42
N ASP A 582 -0.10 -1.09 28.81
CA ASP A 582 -0.10 -1.98 27.65
C ASP A 582 0.09 -1.18 26.35
N LEU A 583 -0.47 0.02 26.29
CA LEU A 583 -0.19 1.00 25.22
C LEU A 583 1.29 1.39 25.21
N LEU A 584 1.91 1.60 26.37
CA LEU A 584 3.35 1.89 26.49
C LEU A 584 4.21 0.74 25.94
N LYS A 585 3.84 -0.51 26.26
CA LYS A 585 4.52 -1.71 25.71
C LYS A 585 4.35 -1.75 24.20
N ALA A 586 3.13 -1.55 23.68
CA ALA A 586 2.88 -1.55 22.24
C ALA A 586 3.69 -0.48 21.49
N MET A 587 3.80 0.72 22.07
CA MET A 587 4.58 1.82 21.52
C MET A 587 6.09 1.53 21.51
N LEU A 588 6.64 0.97 22.58
CA LEU A 588 8.10 0.83 22.74
C LEU A 588 8.65 -0.53 22.28
N VAL A 589 7.90 -1.61 22.49
CA VAL A 589 8.28 -3.00 22.17
C VAL A 589 8.02 -3.29 20.70
N SER A 590 6.78 -3.13 20.24
CA SER A 590 6.37 -3.39 18.83
C SER A 590 6.52 -2.19 17.90
N SER A 591 6.80 -1.01 18.46
CA SER A 591 6.92 0.23 17.68
C SER A 591 5.63 0.70 17.01
N LEU A 592 4.46 0.35 17.56
CA LEU A 592 3.17 0.75 17.00
C LEU A 592 2.93 2.26 17.19
N ASN A 593 2.31 2.89 16.20
CA ASN A 593 2.17 4.36 16.14
C ASN A 593 0.96 4.86 16.92
N THR A 594 -0.19 4.20 16.76
CA THR A 594 -1.47 4.58 17.38
C THR A 594 -1.39 4.73 18.90
N PRO A 595 -0.71 3.84 19.67
CA PRO A 595 -0.61 3.98 21.11
C PRO A 595 0.11 5.27 21.55
N ALA A 596 0.99 5.84 20.73
CA ALA A 596 1.64 7.11 21.06
C ALA A 596 0.63 8.25 21.17
N ARG A 597 -0.28 8.39 20.19
CA ARG A 597 -1.32 9.43 20.22
C ARG A 597 -2.31 9.21 21.36
N ILE A 598 -2.74 7.97 21.59
CA ILE A 598 -3.66 7.63 22.70
C ILE A 598 -3.05 8.00 24.05
N LEU A 599 -1.75 7.76 24.23
CA LEU A 599 -1.07 8.10 25.48
C LEU A 599 -0.85 9.60 25.63
N VAL A 600 -0.54 10.30 24.54
CA VAL A 600 -0.37 11.76 24.52
C VAL A 600 -1.68 12.45 24.88
N ASP A 601 -2.77 12.09 24.20
CA ASP A 601 -4.13 12.59 24.49
C ASP A 601 -4.53 12.38 25.97
N SER A 602 -4.06 11.30 26.59
CA SER A 602 -4.36 11.00 28.00
C SER A 602 -3.66 11.90 29.02
N VAL A 603 -2.68 12.70 28.59
CA VAL A 603 -1.93 13.63 29.46
C VAL A 603 -1.97 15.08 28.97
N GLU A 604 -2.20 15.29 27.68
CA GLU A 604 -2.25 16.60 27.02
C GLU A 604 -3.31 16.57 25.91
N GLU A 605 -4.31 17.46 26.01
CA GLU A 605 -5.46 17.49 25.07
C GLU A 605 -5.04 17.97 23.67
N ASP A 606 -3.98 18.78 23.58
CA ASP A 606 -3.44 19.28 22.33
C ASP A 606 -2.08 18.64 22.00
N GLU A 607 -2.07 17.72 21.03
CA GLU A 607 -0.84 17.05 20.59
C GLU A 607 0.26 18.04 20.13
N ALA A 608 -0.11 19.20 19.58
CA ALA A 608 0.86 20.23 19.21
C ALA A 608 1.57 20.82 20.43
N SER A 609 0.85 21.00 21.54
CA SER A 609 1.42 21.40 22.82
C SER A 609 2.38 20.34 23.38
N PHE A 610 2.06 19.05 23.24
CA PHE A 610 2.96 17.95 23.59
C PHE A 610 4.24 17.95 22.74
N ILE A 611 4.13 18.13 21.42
CA ILE A 611 5.28 18.22 20.49
C ILE A 611 6.16 19.43 20.85
N SER A 612 5.54 20.57 21.18
CA SER A 612 6.25 21.76 21.68
C SER A 612 7.02 21.44 22.98
N SER A 613 6.43 20.65 23.88
CA SER A 613 7.07 20.17 25.11
C SER A 613 8.27 19.25 24.82
N MET A 614 8.18 18.37 23.82
CA MET A 614 9.30 17.54 23.35
C MET A 614 10.45 18.39 22.82
N ASN A 615 10.16 19.38 21.98
CA ASN A 615 11.17 20.30 21.42
C ASN A 615 11.79 21.20 22.48
N LYS A 616 10.99 21.69 23.43
CA LYS A 616 11.49 22.42 24.59
C LYS A 616 12.45 21.54 25.41
N GLN A 617 12.09 20.27 25.63
CA GLN A 617 12.94 19.34 26.36
C GLN A 617 14.27 19.07 25.65
N ALA A 618 14.26 18.93 24.31
CA ALA A 618 15.46 18.81 23.50
C ALA A 618 16.38 20.03 23.67
N LYS A 619 15.81 21.23 23.58
CA LYS A 619 16.54 22.49 23.81
C LYS A 619 17.11 22.61 25.22
N ASP A 620 16.33 22.24 26.25
CA ASP A 620 16.78 22.25 27.66
C ASP A 620 17.95 21.26 27.89
N TRP A 621 18.08 20.24 27.04
CA TRP A 621 19.21 19.30 27.05
C TRP A 621 20.36 19.71 26.14
N GLY A 622 20.26 20.87 25.48
CA GLY A 622 21.29 21.37 24.56
C GLY A 622 21.33 20.61 23.23
N LEU A 623 20.23 19.98 22.82
CA LEU A 623 20.12 19.25 21.56
C LEU A 623 19.65 20.21 20.46
N GLY A 624 20.58 20.99 19.90
CA GLY A 624 20.28 22.06 18.95
C GLY A 624 19.89 21.57 17.55
N GLU A 625 20.33 20.37 17.18
CA GLU A 625 20.03 19.75 15.88
C GLU A 625 18.82 18.80 15.94
N THR A 626 18.16 18.72 17.10
CA THR A 626 17.02 17.83 17.33
C THR A 626 15.71 18.59 17.23
N ASN A 627 14.81 18.11 16.38
CA ASN A 627 13.47 18.65 16.23
C ASN A 627 12.45 17.51 16.09
N PHE A 628 11.26 17.73 16.63
CA PHE A 628 10.11 16.83 16.55
C PHE A 628 8.93 17.53 15.89
N THR A 629 8.26 16.82 14.99
CA THR A 629 7.08 17.26 14.23
C THR A 629 5.88 16.35 14.43
N ASP A 630 6.09 15.15 14.97
CA ASP A 630 5.02 14.28 15.47
C ASP A 630 5.51 13.50 16.70
N VAL A 631 4.61 12.71 17.32
CA VAL A 631 4.91 11.95 18.55
C VAL A 631 5.35 10.51 18.30
N TYR A 632 5.46 10.05 17.05
CA TYR A 632 5.71 8.64 16.73
C TYR A 632 6.78 8.39 15.68
N GLY A 633 7.32 9.41 15.04
CA GLY A 633 8.44 9.34 14.13
C GLY A 633 8.09 9.00 12.69
N TYR A 634 6.94 9.43 12.17
CA TYR A 634 6.62 9.24 10.74
C TYR A 634 7.06 10.41 9.89
N ASP A 635 6.85 11.63 10.38
CA ASP A 635 7.25 12.86 9.72
C ASP A 635 8.78 12.99 9.68
N LEU A 636 9.32 13.35 8.52
CA LEU A 636 10.76 13.46 8.27
C LEU A 636 11.41 14.66 8.97
N GLY A 637 10.60 15.62 9.43
CA GLY A 637 10.99 16.71 10.31
C GLY A 637 11.31 16.28 11.75
N ASN A 638 11.02 15.01 12.11
CA ASN A 638 11.59 14.39 13.29
C ASN A 638 13.05 14.04 13.03
N ILE A 639 13.96 14.90 13.46
CA ILE A 639 15.38 14.85 13.13
C ILE A 639 16.25 14.91 14.38
N SER A 640 17.44 14.34 14.29
CA SER A 640 18.51 14.50 15.29
C SER A 640 19.83 14.03 14.69
N THR A 641 20.91 14.16 15.45
CA THR A 641 22.21 13.53 15.17
C THR A 641 22.41 12.30 16.07
N ALA A 642 23.31 11.37 15.71
CA ALA A 642 23.59 10.24 16.59
C ALA A 642 24.19 10.70 17.95
N ARG A 643 24.97 11.79 17.96
CA ARG A 643 25.51 12.38 19.20
C ARG A 643 24.42 12.94 20.10
N GLU A 644 23.49 13.70 19.55
CA GLU A 644 22.39 14.26 20.34
C GLU A 644 21.44 13.16 20.80
N PHE A 645 21.16 12.19 19.92
CA PHE A 645 20.30 11.08 20.25
C PHE A 645 20.91 10.14 21.33
N LEU A 646 22.24 10.02 21.41
CA LEU A 646 22.92 9.37 22.56
C LEU A 646 22.51 10.02 23.87
N THR A 647 22.54 11.36 23.94
CA THR A 647 22.19 12.10 25.15
C THR A 647 20.71 11.92 25.50
N LEU A 648 19.82 12.03 24.51
CA LEU A 648 18.38 11.82 24.65
C LEU A 648 18.10 10.41 25.18
N TYR A 649 18.64 9.39 24.51
CA TYR A 649 18.42 7.99 24.87
C TYR A 649 18.94 7.69 26.28
N SER A 650 20.15 8.12 26.62
CA SER A 650 20.75 7.90 27.94
C SER A 650 20.00 8.62 29.07
N LYS A 651 19.30 9.73 28.79
CA LYS A 651 18.43 10.39 29.77
C LYS A 651 17.07 9.70 29.88
N ALA A 652 16.47 9.32 28.77
CA ALA A 652 15.19 8.62 28.73
C ALA A 652 15.26 7.25 29.41
N GLU A 653 16.33 6.50 29.15
CA GLU A 653 16.56 5.16 29.71
C GLU A 653 16.80 5.18 31.23
N LYS A 654 17.17 6.32 31.84
CA LYS A 654 17.22 6.42 33.32
C LYS A 654 15.85 6.34 33.98
N ASN A 655 14.77 6.65 33.24
CA ASN A 655 13.42 6.40 33.72
C ASN A 655 13.14 4.89 33.73
N LYS A 656 12.89 4.33 34.92
CA LYS A 656 12.71 2.89 35.12
C LYS A 656 11.62 2.30 34.21
N THR A 657 10.47 2.96 34.09
CA THR A 657 9.36 2.50 33.25
C THR A 657 9.75 2.49 31.78
N VAL A 658 10.43 3.55 31.31
CA VAL A 658 10.91 3.63 29.91
C VAL A 658 11.91 2.51 29.63
N ARG A 659 12.89 2.31 30.52
CA ARG A 659 13.90 1.25 30.40
C ARG A 659 13.29 -0.15 30.33
N GLU A 660 12.39 -0.46 31.26
CA GLU A 660 11.77 -1.79 31.35
C GLU A 660 10.98 -2.11 30.08
N ASN A 661 10.27 -1.14 29.51
CA ASN A 661 9.57 -1.33 28.24
C ASN A 661 10.54 -1.46 27.06
N LEU A 662 11.59 -0.65 26.98
CA LEU A 662 12.62 -0.78 25.93
C LEU A 662 13.43 -2.07 26.02
N GLY A 663 13.49 -2.73 27.19
CA GLY A 663 14.22 -3.98 27.42
C GLY A 663 13.39 -5.25 27.26
N MET A 664 12.09 -5.13 26.99
CA MET A 664 11.17 -6.26 27.00
C MET A 664 11.27 -7.07 25.69
N LYS A 665 11.31 -8.40 25.79
CA LYS A 665 11.41 -9.30 24.62
C LYS A 665 10.10 -9.46 23.84
N SER A 666 8.99 -9.44 24.56
CA SER A 666 7.63 -9.57 24.06
C SER A 666 6.65 -9.19 25.17
N TYR A 667 5.40 -8.93 24.80
CA TYR A 667 4.35 -8.64 25.77
C TYR A 667 3.04 -9.32 25.38
N GLN A 668 2.18 -9.52 26.36
CA GLN A 668 0.82 -9.97 26.19
C GLN A 668 -0.07 -9.17 27.13
N TYR A 669 -1.27 -8.84 26.68
CA TYR A 669 -2.26 -8.16 27.50
C TYR A 669 -3.67 -8.46 26.99
N ASN A 670 -4.66 -8.20 27.85
CA ASN A 670 -6.06 -8.20 27.47
C ASN A 670 -6.62 -6.79 27.53
N GLU A 671 -7.52 -6.48 26.62
CA GLU A 671 -8.32 -5.26 26.64
C GLU A 671 -9.14 -5.15 27.92
N LEU A 672 -9.32 -3.91 28.40
CA LEU A 672 -10.26 -3.63 29.50
C LEU A 672 -11.70 -3.57 29.02
N LYS A 673 -11.91 -3.30 27.73
CA LYS A 673 -13.22 -3.25 27.09
C LYS A 673 -13.07 -3.64 25.64
N ASP A 674 -13.51 -4.86 25.35
CA ASP A 674 -13.55 -5.48 24.03
C ASP A 674 -14.81 -5.04 23.25
N LYS A 675 -14.63 -4.68 21.98
CA LYS A 675 -15.72 -4.31 21.07
C LYS A 675 -15.84 -5.20 19.84
N ASP A 676 -14.84 -6.01 19.52
CA ASP A 676 -14.77 -6.79 18.28
C ASP A 676 -14.66 -8.32 18.51
N GLY A 677 -14.57 -8.75 19.77
CA GLY A 677 -14.42 -10.14 20.18
C GLY A 677 -12.97 -10.63 20.24
N LYS A 678 -11.98 -9.74 20.14
CA LYS A 678 -10.54 -10.07 20.09
C LYS A 678 -9.74 -9.50 21.26
N SER A 679 -10.28 -9.56 22.47
CA SER A 679 -9.66 -9.03 23.68
C SER A 679 -8.18 -9.37 23.98
N SER A 680 -7.58 -10.43 23.42
CA SER A 680 -6.21 -10.87 23.76
C SER A 680 -5.19 -10.52 22.68
N HIS A 681 -4.14 -9.81 23.07
CA HIS A 681 -3.09 -9.34 22.18
C HIS A 681 -1.71 -9.81 22.62
N HIS A 682 -0.88 -10.16 21.64
CA HIS A 682 0.52 -10.52 21.85
C HIS A 682 1.37 -10.02 20.71
N ASP A 683 2.51 -9.41 21.05
CA ASP A 683 3.56 -9.08 20.08
C ASP A 683 4.95 -9.32 20.64
N ASN A 684 5.91 -9.41 19.71
CA ASN A 684 7.33 -9.49 19.98
C ASN A 684 8.01 -8.14 19.80
N HIS A 685 9.16 -7.97 20.46
CA HIS A 685 9.98 -6.79 20.26
C HIS A 685 10.41 -6.65 18.80
N SER A 686 10.27 -5.44 18.26
CA SER A 686 10.69 -5.08 16.91
C SER A 686 12.19 -5.31 16.67
N ASN A 687 13.03 -5.30 17.72
CA ASN A 687 14.42 -5.72 17.65
C ASN A 687 14.55 -7.24 17.79
N LYS A 688 14.87 -7.94 16.70
CA LYS A 688 15.01 -9.41 16.72
C LYS A 688 16.21 -9.90 17.54
N LEU A 689 17.23 -9.07 17.78
CA LEU A 689 18.43 -9.46 18.52
C LEU A 689 18.14 -9.79 19.99
N VAL A 690 17.08 -9.24 20.59
CA VAL A 690 16.73 -9.51 22.01
C VAL A 690 16.38 -10.98 22.26
N ASN A 691 16.01 -11.70 21.21
CA ASN A 691 15.69 -13.14 21.24
C ASN A 691 16.81 -14.01 20.66
N LYS A 692 17.91 -13.43 20.17
CA LYS A 692 19.02 -14.18 19.59
C LYS A 692 19.87 -14.82 20.69
N ALA A 693 20.04 -16.14 20.61
CA ALA A 693 20.95 -16.88 21.48
C ALA A 693 22.41 -16.71 21.02
N GLY A 694 23.36 -16.87 21.95
CA GLY A 694 24.79 -16.90 21.63
C GLY A 694 25.51 -15.55 21.54
N LEU A 695 24.81 -14.42 21.70
CA LEU A 695 25.44 -13.10 21.77
C LEU A 695 26.45 -13.02 22.93
N ASN A 696 27.61 -12.40 22.71
CA ASN A 696 28.62 -12.15 23.76
C ASN A 696 28.27 -10.97 24.70
N PHE A 697 27.11 -10.33 24.48
CA PHE A 697 26.51 -9.31 25.34
C PHE A 697 25.06 -9.63 25.73
N ASN A 698 24.58 -8.92 26.75
CA ASN A 698 23.16 -8.76 27.04
C ASN A 698 22.65 -7.47 26.40
N ILE A 699 21.43 -7.48 25.85
CA ILE A 699 20.74 -6.26 25.44
C ILE A 699 19.84 -5.84 26.61
N ILE A 700 20.11 -4.68 27.19
CA ILE A 700 19.39 -4.14 28.35
C ILE A 700 18.14 -3.37 27.91
N SER A 701 18.27 -2.57 26.85
CA SER A 701 17.18 -1.80 26.25
C SER A 701 17.48 -1.53 24.80
N SER A 702 16.45 -1.42 23.96
CA SER A 702 16.63 -1.11 22.54
C SER A 702 15.42 -0.44 21.90
N LYS A 703 15.66 0.28 20.79
CA LYS A 703 14.58 0.80 19.94
C LYS A 703 14.99 0.69 18.47
N THR A 704 14.07 0.22 17.64
CA THR A 704 14.20 0.26 16.17
C THR A 704 13.58 1.53 15.59
N GLY A 705 14.09 1.96 14.45
CA GLY A 705 13.51 2.99 13.60
C GLY A 705 13.62 2.59 12.13
N TYR A 706 12.61 2.87 11.32
CA TYR A 706 12.68 2.71 9.88
C TYR A 706 11.73 3.67 9.18
N LEU A 707 12.26 4.37 8.21
CA LEU A 707 11.56 5.01 7.09
C LEU A 707 12.44 4.73 5.86
N ASN A 708 11.88 4.77 4.66
CA ASN A 708 12.69 4.59 3.44
C ASN A 708 13.81 5.64 3.36
N GLU A 709 13.52 6.87 3.80
CA GLU A 709 14.43 8.02 3.85
C GLU A 709 15.42 7.96 5.03
N ALA A 710 14.99 7.44 6.18
CA ALA A 710 15.86 7.27 7.35
C ALA A 710 16.84 6.09 7.18
N GLY A 711 16.43 5.08 6.40
CA GLY A 711 17.01 3.75 6.44
C GLY A 711 16.69 3.04 7.75
N SER A 712 17.15 1.80 7.90
CA SER A 712 16.97 1.08 9.16
C SER A 712 17.92 1.62 10.24
N GLY A 713 17.39 1.85 11.43
CA GLY A 713 18.13 2.26 12.60
C GLY A 713 17.86 1.34 13.78
N LEU A 714 18.89 1.15 14.61
CA LEU A 714 18.80 0.44 15.88
C LEU A 714 19.71 1.12 16.90
N ILE A 715 19.12 1.44 18.05
CA ILE A 715 19.84 1.86 19.25
C ILE A 715 19.72 0.78 20.31
N MET A 716 20.82 0.46 20.98
CA MET A 716 20.89 -0.52 22.05
C MET A 716 21.77 -0.03 23.19
N LEU A 717 21.31 -0.25 24.42
CA LEU A 717 22.18 -0.36 25.59
C LEU A 717 22.57 -1.83 25.73
N ILE A 718 23.85 -2.13 25.55
CA ILE A 718 24.39 -3.48 25.68
C ILE A 718 25.29 -3.58 26.90
N GLU A 719 25.34 -4.77 27.50
CA GLU A 719 26.21 -5.08 28.64
C GLU A 719 27.11 -6.26 28.26
N ARG A 720 28.42 -6.04 28.35
CA ARG A 720 29.43 -7.07 28.11
C ARG A 720 29.39 -8.11 29.24
N LYS A 721 29.29 -9.39 28.89
CA LYS A 721 29.12 -10.48 29.87
C LYS A 721 30.36 -10.74 30.73
N THR A 722 31.55 -10.36 30.29
CA THR A 722 32.81 -10.68 30.98
C THR A 722 33.07 -9.78 32.19
N ASP A 723 32.63 -8.52 32.16
CA ASP A 723 32.91 -7.53 33.20
C ASP A 723 31.74 -6.57 33.51
N ASN A 724 30.57 -6.81 32.91
CA ASN A 724 29.36 -5.99 33.03
C ASN A 724 29.53 -4.52 32.58
N LYS A 725 30.56 -4.22 31.77
CA LYS A 725 30.71 -2.89 31.17
C LYS A 725 29.60 -2.64 30.15
N LYS A 726 29.06 -1.42 30.14
CA LYS A 726 27.89 -1.05 29.33
C LYS A 726 28.25 -0.08 28.22
N PHE A 727 27.67 -0.30 27.05
CA PHE A 727 27.89 0.51 25.88
C PHE A 727 26.56 0.91 25.26
N VAL A 728 26.47 2.15 24.79
CA VAL A 728 25.39 2.56 23.88
C VAL A 728 25.89 2.39 22.46
N VAL A 729 25.18 1.58 21.69
CA VAL A 729 25.45 1.33 20.27
C VAL A 729 24.30 1.86 19.46
N ILE A 730 24.59 2.79 18.55
CA ILE A 730 23.62 3.44 17.66
C ILE A 730 24.02 3.14 16.22
N THR A 731 23.05 2.72 15.42
CA THR A 731 23.16 2.61 13.96
C THR A 731 21.98 3.35 13.35
N MET A 732 22.25 4.16 12.32
CA MET A 732 21.21 4.89 11.57
C MET A 732 21.56 4.83 10.09
N GLY A 733 20.55 4.73 9.22
CA GLY A 733 20.78 4.63 7.77
C GLY A 733 21.46 3.35 7.34
N ASN A 734 21.02 2.23 7.87
CA ASN A 734 21.32 0.96 7.26
C ASN A 734 20.45 0.82 5.99
N PRO A 735 21.07 0.73 4.79
CA PRO A 735 20.33 0.56 3.53
C PRO A 735 19.71 -0.83 3.39
N ASP A 736 20.23 -1.83 4.11
CA ASP A 736 19.74 -3.20 4.03
C ASP A 736 18.68 -3.44 5.10
N TYR A 737 17.41 -3.19 4.75
CA TYR A 737 16.29 -3.46 5.65
C TYR A 737 16.09 -4.96 5.94
N THR A 738 16.45 -5.82 4.99
CA THR A 738 16.29 -7.28 5.08
C THR A 738 17.21 -7.84 6.16
N ASN A 739 18.48 -7.47 6.11
CA ASN A 739 19.51 -7.88 7.06
C ASN A 739 19.81 -6.78 8.11
N ARG A 740 18.78 -6.02 8.48
CA ARG A 740 18.93 -4.79 9.27
C ARG A 740 19.57 -4.95 10.65
N PHE A 741 19.64 -6.17 11.16
CA PHE A 741 20.19 -6.50 12.47
C PHE A 741 21.64 -6.99 12.44
N ASP A 742 22.17 -7.34 11.26
CA ASP A 742 23.50 -7.94 11.12
C ASP A 742 24.61 -6.92 11.46
N GLU A 743 24.52 -5.71 10.91
CA GLU A 743 25.52 -4.67 11.16
C GLU A 743 25.47 -4.11 12.60
N PRO A 744 24.30 -3.86 13.21
CA PRO A 744 24.23 -3.53 14.64
C PRO A 744 24.80 -4.62 15.54
N GLU A 745 24.58 -5.90 15.22
CA GLU A 745 25.16 -7.02 15.95
C GLU A 745 26.69 -7.04 15.80
N ARG A 746 27.21 -7.00 14.57
CA ARG A 746 28.65 -6.95 14.31
C ARG A 746 29.33 -5.77 14.97
N LEU A 747 28.70 -4.59 14.96
CA LEU A 747 29.22 -3.41 15.64
C LEU A 747 29.24 -3.60 17.15
N SER A 748 28.23 -4.25 17.72
CA SER A 748 28.16 -4.55 19.15
C SER A 748 29.26 -5.54 19.58
N GLU A 749 29.43 -6.63 18.84
CA GLU A 749 30.50 -7.61 19.06
C GLU A 749 31.88 -6.95 18.95
N TRP A 750 32.09 -6.19 17.88
CA TRP A 750 33.35 -5.47 17.66
C TRP A 750 33.63 -4.47 18.79
N SER A 751 32.61 -3.78 19.30
CA SER A 751 32.75 -2.82 20.41
C SER A 751 33.23 -3.50 21.69
N ILE A 752 32.67 -4.66 22.00
CA ILE A 752 33.02 -5.49 23.16
C ILE A 752 34.45 -5.99 23.11
N ASP A 753 34.96 -6.31 21.93
CA ASP A 753 36.30 -6.80 21.73
C ASP A 753 37.37 -5.69 21.76
N ASN A 754 36.96 -4.42 21.54
CA ASN A 754 37.89 -3.32 21.29
C ASN A 754 38.01 -2.27 22.40
N PHE A 755 37.08 -2.24 23.37
CA PHE A 755 36.97 -1.24 24.45
C PHE A 755 36.49 -1.88 25.74
#